data_AF-A0A2V7XX59-F1
#
_entry.id   AF-A0A2V7XX59-F1
#
_cell.length_a   1.000
_cell.length_b   1.000
_cell.length_c   1.000
_cell.angle_alpha   90.00
_cell.angle_beta   90.00
_cell.angle_gamma   90.00
#
_symmetry.space_group_name_H-M   'P 1'
#
loop_
_entity.id
_entity.type
_entity.pdbx_description
1 polymer ?
#
loop_
_entity_poly.entity_id
_entity_poly.type
_entity_poly.pdbx_seq_one_letter_code
_entity_poly.pdbx_strand_id
1 'polypeptide(L)'
;AATFLLSVDIDKTIAELFPHAESLLPEPYKIFPADETQPPTLGFALAETAVIKELDTKLDRWLTDETAWQVTRNPNAKEKAQVAMASYLVPLLKVAENAMMSNLLNDYHAVFWLAHSFDIARHFSSVPRRVSSIEAQVGRTQGDALKYRIFQKWSLETRDQMSQLANKAAAILDGEEQHALQFFRLLQDDVLIFTEEFIGPDLRELRSFLNGYLRRDFQGFRDGFERLRNIAAELLQRDRTFRTSLPFFGINPDQGISTAVLLDGRFQEFLFELPAVQNALNREDREQFQLIARRVREFAVLNQLRRGIAWMIVSPEGSVQAADKRSGIVYSHTTRPLDFGRPGVVDPIIHRFGLIYDISNFTETLGNLRRAGRKEEINSYRQMLLFQRRLDSIAQRHLLIFEKFLGDGAFYSTRRALRLIRGAVEIQHFYSEMRKTGFAFNKGLRIAVNFGYYRLLPMRAGVSNEKINEFYGPGIVELSRLTTGKANKEIEEFASFLVAHGYEPLKVQNFFAPLEHGVDVIDHTQHAREFYAYVNVNGHLVNEGIVASMPMLQELSNELGTEGQRLFQLRSPWGMYFGFDPAVEGLEYVGVRLIGMVSLKGLDNIEVGEVVPFIPGEVEGTAVDTADSLVMLLRQEFHQRDQSGAYQPSTETTHEKLIPSEIVVCIRPDATAGNGGEVLIGEWDPLSDDVRNPVRLPRADFQRLFSLSGDLNAENLSTNKKSVRETYLRLSDHIYTPAVQLATFREKDYAAFVLGDVVEKL
;
A
#
# COMPACT_ATOMS: atom_id res chain seq x y z
N ALA A 1 -1.61 2.94 -27.87
CA ALA A 1 -0.52 2.07 -28.33
C ALA A 1 -0.75 1.51 -29.75
N ALA A 2 -1.92 0.93 -30.07
CA ALA A 2 -2.15 0.17 -31.32
C ALA A 2 -2.01 0.94 -32.65
N THR A 3 -1.90 2.27 -32.64
CA THR A 3 -1.85 3.08 -33.88
C THR A 3 -0.48 3.05 -34.58
N PHE A 4 0.61 2.92 -33.82
CA PHE A 4 1.99 3.02 -34.36
C PHE A 4 2.90 1.87 -33.95
N LEU A 5 2.43 0.96 -33.10
CA LEU A 5 3.17 -0.21 -32.65
C LEU A 5 2.41 -1.47 -33.07
N LEU A 6 3.15 -2.45 -33.59
CA LEU A 6 2.61 -3.78 -33.87
C LEU A 6 2.47 -4.55 -32.55
N SER A 7 1.34 -5.21 -32.35
CA SER A 7 1.08 -6.02 -31.14
C SER A 7 1.93 -7.29 -31.12
N VAL A 8 2.18 -7.86 -32.30
CA VAL A 8 3.14 -8.94 -32.51
C VAL A 8 4.53 -8.32 -32.36
N ASP A 9 5.33 -8.79 -31.42
CA ASP A 9 6.69 -8.31 -31.12
C ASP A 9 6.81 -6.96 -30.37
N ILE A 10 5.87 -6.62 -29.48
CA ILE A 10 5.96 -5.36 -28.72
C ILE A 10 7.24 -5.28 -27.86
N ASP A 11 7.62 -6.38 -27.21
CA ASP A 11 8.81 -6.43 -26.34
C ASP A 11 10.09 -6.25 -27.14
N LYS A 12 10.18 -6.91 -28.31
CA LYS A 12 11.30 -6.76 -29.23
C LYS A 12 11.36 -5.35 -29.81
N THR A 13 10.21 -4.78 -30.19
CA THR A 13 10.11 -3.39 -30.65
C THR A 13 10.62 -2.42 -29.58
N ILE A 14 10.24 -2.63 -28.32
CA ILE A 14 10.70 -1.80 -27.21
C ILE A 14 12.22 -1.94 -27.03
N ALA A 15 12.76 -3.17 -27.09
CA ALA A 15 14.20 -3.41 -26.97
C ALA A 15 15.01 -2.78 -28.13
N GLU A 16 14.45 -2.74 -29.35
CA GLU A 16 15.06 -2.08 -30.52
C GLU A 16 15.05 -0.55 -30.38
N LEU A 17 13.95 0.04 -29.91
CA LEU A 17 13.81 1.49 -29.74
C LEU A 17 14.59 2.02 -28.52
N PHE A 18 14.59 1.25 -27.44
CA PHE A 18 15.19 1.60 -26.16
C PHE A 18 16.13 0.47 -25.70
N PRO A 19 17.41 0.52 -26.10
CA PRO A 19 18.40 -0.43 -25.60
C PRO A 19 18.43 -0.41 -24.06
N HIS A 20 18.31 -1.58 -23.42
CA HIS A 20 18.18 -1.72 -21.97
C HIS A 20 16.90 -1.08 -21.38
N ALA A 21 15.77 -1.22 -22.08
CA ALA A 21 14.46 -0.69 -21.69
C ALA A 21 14.07 -0.97 -20.22
N GLU A 22 14.40 -2.14 -19.67
CA GLU A 22 14.14 -2.50 -18.27
C GLU A 22 14.84 -1.59 -17.25
N SER A 23 15.99 -1.05 -17.62
CA SER A 23 16.66 -0.03 -16.82
C SER A 23 16.11 1.35 -17.15
N LEU A 24 15.80 1.64 -18.41
CA LEU A 24 15.53 3.01 -18.84
C LEU A 24 14.09 3.48 -18.63
N LEU A 25 13.10 2.61 -18.87
CA LEU A 25 11.68 2.98 -18.85
C LEU A 25 11.05 2.61 -17.49
N PRO A 26 10.23 3.50 -16.89
CA PRO A 26 9.56 3.19 -15.64
C PRO A 26 8.48 2.12 -15.86
N GLU A 27 8.38 1.18 -14.92
CA GLU A 27 7.42 0.08 -14.97
C GLU A 27 6.06 0.49 -14.37
N PRO A 28 4.94 0.42 -15.12
CA PRO A 28 3.61 0.70 -14.59
C PRO A 28 3.20 -0.31 -13.50
N TYR A 29 2.56 0.17 -12.43
CA TYR A 29 2.07 -0.68 -11.35
C TYR A 29 0.54 -0.76 -11.30
N LYS A 30 0.03 -1.74 -10.55
CA LYS A 30 -1.41 -1.99 -10.38
C LYS A 30 -2.06 -0.89 -9.54
N ILE A 31 -3.02 -0.18 -10.13
CA ILE A 31 -3.90 0.79 -9.48
C ILE A 31 -5.27 0.14 -9.30
N PHE A 32 -5.71 0.02 -8.06
CA PHE A 32 -6.94 -0.68 -7.71
C PHE A 32 -8.09 0.30 -7.48
N PRO A 33 -9.30 0.01 -7.98
CA PRO A 33 -10.51 0.74 -7.61
C PRO A 33 -10.88 0.49 -6.14
N ALA A 34 -11.80 1.30 -5.61
CA ALA A 34 -12.16 1.31 -4.18
C ALA A 34 -12.55 -0.06 -3.60
N ASP A 35 -13.28 -0.87 -4.38
CA ASP A 35 -13.79 -2.17 -3.95
C ASP A 35 -12.75 -3.30 -4.05
N GLU A 36 -11.65 -3.08 -4.77
CA GLU A 36 -10.64 -4.08 -5.14
C GLU A 36 -11.22 -5.40 -5.67
N THR A 37 -12.43 -5.36 -6.25
CA THR A 37 -13.07 -6.51 -6.90
C THR A 37 -12.85 -6.49 -8.41
N GLN A 38 -12.73 -5.28 -8.96
CA GLN A 38 -12.51 -5.07 -10.38
C GLN A 38 -11.02 -5.22 -10.73
N PRO A 39 -10.70 -5.62 -11.98
CA PRO A 39 -9.32 -5.78 -12.41
C PRO A 39 -8.56 -4.44 -12.30
N PRO A 40 -7.33 -4.44 -11.74
CA PRO A 40 -6.55 -3.23 -11.60
C PRO A 40 -6.14 -2.67 -12.96
N THR A 41 -6.06 -1.35 -13.04
CA THR A 41 -5.46 -0.67 -14.20
C THR A 41 -3.95 -0.54 -13.98
N LEU A 42 -3.15 -0.72 -15.04
CA LEU A 42 -1.70 -0.50 -14.97
C LEU A 42 -1.39 0.98 -15.23
N GLY A 43 -0.61 1.61 -14.35
CA GLY A 43 -0.28 3.02 -14.47
C GLY A 43 0.58 3.56 -13.33
N PHE A 44 0.59 4.88 -13.20
CA PHE A 44 1.28 5.62 -12.16
C PHE A 44 0.28 6.50 -11.42
N ALA A 45 0.07 6.27 -10.13
CA ALA A 45 -0.77 7.08 -9.27
C ALA A 45 0.00 8.30 -8.78
N LEU A 46 -0.41 9.53 -9.15
CA LEU A 46 0.26 10.78 -8.77
C LEU A 46 -0.67 11.66 -7.95
N ALA A 47 -0.12 12.30 -6.92
CA ALA A 47 -0.88 13.19 -6.07
C ALA A 47 -0.93 14.58 -6.71
N GLU A 48 -2.13 15.14 -6.83
CA GLU A 48 -2.32 16.51 -7.28
C GLU A 48 -1.97 17.47 -6.13
N THR A 49 -0.77 18.07 -6.19
CA THR A 49 -0.27 18.94 -5.12
C THR A 49 -0.12 20.40 -5.55
N ALA A 50 -0.06 21.30 -4.57
CA ALA A 50 0.08 22.74 -4.81
C ALA A 50 1.37 23.07 -5.60
N VAL A 51 2.46 22.36 -5.34
CA VAL A 51 3.75 22.58 -6.01
C VAL A 51 3.68 22.20 -7.50
N ILE A 52 2.97 21.13 -7.85
CA ILE A 52 2.74 20.74 -9.25
C ILE A 52 1.89 21.79 -9.98
N LYS A 53 0.83 22.30 -9.34
CA LYS A 53 0.01 23.39 -9.91
C LYS A 53 0.81 24.70 -10.08
N GLU A 54 1.66 25.01 -9.12
CA GLU A 54 2.56 26.17 -9.17
C GLU A 54 3.57 26.03 -10.32
N LEU A 55 4.15 24.84 -10.49
CA LEU A 55 5.07 24.53 -11.58
C LEU A 55 4.44 24.76 -12.95
N ASP A 56 3.22 24.26 -13.17
CA ASP A 56 2.45 24.47 -14.40
C ASP A 56 2.16 25.95 -14.67
N THR A 57 1.72 26.68 -13.63
CA THR A 57 1.40 28.11 -13.73
C THR A 57 2.64 28.95 -14.07
N LYS A 58 3.79 28.63 -13.49
CA LYS A 58 5.04 29.34 -13.74
C LYS A 58 5.65 29.02 -15.10
N LEU A 59 5.45 27.79 -15.60
CA LEU A 59 5.80 27.41 -16.96
C LEU A 59 5.02 28.25 -17.98
N ASP A 60 3.70 28.37 -17.79
CA ASP A 60 2.84 29.20 -18.62
C ASP A 60 3.26 30.68 -18.63
N ARG A 61 3.57 31.21 -17.44
CA ARG A 61 4.07 32.58 -17.25
C ARG A 61 5.36 32.81 -18.03
N TRP A 62 6.35 31.91 -17.86
CA TRP A 62 7.63 32.02 -18.56
C TRP A 62 7.45 31.96 -20.08
N LEU A 63 6.66 31.02 -20.60
CA LEU A 63 6.41 30.90 -22.03
C LEU A 63 5.70 32.13 -22.60
N THR A 64 4.80 32.75 -21.84
CA THR A 64 4.15 34.00 -22.24
C THR A 64 5.15 35.14 -22.40
N ASP A 65 5.99 35.36 -21.38
CA ASP A 65 6.97 36.45 -21.39
C ASP A 65 8.09 36.18 -22.43
N GLU A 66 8.55 34.94 -22.57
CA GLU A 66 9.54 34.51 -23.55
C GLU A 66 9.02 34.65 -24.98
N THR A 67 7.77 34.27 -25.25
CA THR A 67 7.15 34.45 -26.57
C THR A 67 7.05 35.95 -26.91
N ALA A 68 6.63 36.78 -25.95
CA ALA A 68 6.56 38.23 -26.14
C ALA A 68 7.93 38.83 -26.46
N TRP A 69 8.99 38.39 -25.77
CA TRP A 69 10.36 38.82 -26.08
C TRP A 69 10.82 38.38 -27.48
N GLN A 70 10.59 37.13 -27.87
CA GLN A 70 11.05 36.61 -29.16
C GLN A 70 10.38 37.29 -30.35
N VAL A 71 9.11 37.72 -30.20
CA VAL A 71 8.35 38.45 -31.23
C VAL A 71 8.73 39.93 -31.25
N THR A 72 8.65 40.62 -30.11
CA THR A 72 8.80 42.08 -30.05
C THR A 72 10.24 42.57 -29.99
N ARG A 73 11.17 41.72 -29.54
CA ARG A 73 12.57 42.05 -29.23
C ARG A 73 12.75 43.22 -28.23
N ASN A 74 11.73 43.52 -27.43
CA ASN A 74 11.77 44.58 -26.41
C ASN A 74 12.67 44.17 -25.21
N PRO A 75 13.65 45.00 -24.79
CA PRO A 75 14.48 44.75 -23.61
C PRO A 75 13.70 44.48 -22.32
N ASN A 76 12.58 45.19 -22.07
CA ASN A 76 11.75 44.98 -20.88
C ASN A 76 11.08 43.60 -20.88
N ALA A 77 10.72 43.08 -22.06
CA ALA A 77 10.17 41.73 -22.19
C ALA A 77 11.24 40.65 -21.93
N LYS A 78 12.50 40.92 -22.33
CA LYS A 78 13.64 40.03 -22.05
C LYS A 78 13.87 39.85 -20.56
N GLU A 79 13.88 40.95 -19.80
CA GLU A 79 14.09 40.91 -18.35
C GLU A 79 12.96 40.13 -17.65
N LYS A 80 11.71 40.40 -18.01
CA LYS A 80 10.54 39.64 -17.50
C LYS A 80 10.66 38.14 -17.79
N ALA A 81 11.04 37.77 -19.01
CA ALA A 81 11.24 36.36 -19.39
C ALA A 81 12.35 35.69 -18.57
N GLN A 82 13.47 36.39 -18.31
CA GLN A 82 14.56 35.87 -17.47
C GLN A 82 14.11 35.65 -16.01
N VAL A 83 13.38 36.62 -15.44
CA VAL A 83 12.84 36.49 -14.08
C VAL A 83 11.81 35.36 -13.99
N ALA A 84 10.93 35.24 -14.99
CA ALA A 84 9.93 34.18 -15.04
C ALA A 84 10.56 32.80 -15.16
N MET A 85 11.64 32.66 -15.94
CA MET A 85 12.40 31.42 -16.07
C MET A 85 13.03 31.01 -14.74
N ALA A 86 13.72 31.94 -14.07
CA ALA A 86 14.29 31.69 -12.75
C ALA A 86 13.20 31.28 -11.73
N SER A 87 12.03 31.92 -11.77
CA SER A 87 10.89 31.60 -10.92
C SER A 87 10.33 30.19 -11.17
N TYR A 88 10.27 29.76 -12.43
CA TYR A 88 9.87 28.41 -12.86
C TYR A 88 10.88 27.33 -12.46
N LEU A 89 12.18 27.62 -12.57
CA LEU A 89 13.24 26.66 -12.22
C LEU A 89 13.24 26.29 -10.73
N VAL A 90 12.82 27.18 -9.84
CA VAL A 90 12.77 26.91 -8.38
C VAL A 90 11.89 25.70 -8.02
N PRO A 91 10.57 25.68 -8.31
CA PRO A 91 9.74 24.52 -8.04
C PRO A 91 10.10 23.31 -8.90
N LEU A 92 10.59 23.52 -10.13
CA LEU A 92 11.05 22.42 -10.99
C LEU A 92 12.17 21.63 -10.30
N LEU A 93 13.21 22.33 -9.84
CA LEU A 93 14.37 21.72 -9.20
C LEU A 93 14.01 21.11 -7.86
N LYS A 94 13.13 21.74 -7.08
CA LYS A 94 12.63 21.16 -5.82
C LYS A 94 11.94 19.81 -6.04
N VAL A 95 11.05 19.74 -7.02
CA VAL A 95 10.34 18.49 -7.35
C VAL A 95 11.29 17.45 -7.93
N ALA A 96 12.17 17.86 -8.85
CA ALA A 96 13.14 16.95 -9.45
C ALA A 96 14.13 16.39 -8.41
N GLU A 97 14.54 17.21 -7.43
CA GLU A 97 15.36 16.80 -6.29
C GLU A 97 14.61 15.77 -5.44
N ASN A 98 13.37 16.04 -5.05
CA ASN A 98 12.56 15.08 -4.30
C ASN A 98 12.44 13.74 -5.05
N ALA A 99 12.17 13.79 -6.36
CA ALA A 99 12.02 12.60 -7.20
C ALA A 99 13.33 11.80 -7.35
N MET A 100 14.47 12.48 -7.44
CA MET A 100 15.78 11.87 -7.56
C MET A 100 16.28 11.30 -6.23
N MET A 101 16.22 12.10 -5.15
CA MET A 101 16.72 11.74 -3.82
C MET A 101 15.90 10.63 -3.16
N SER A 102 14.61 10.55 -3.47
CA SER A 102 13.72 9.52 -2.91
C SER A 102 13.61 8.28 -3.80
N ASN A 103 14.40 8.20 -4.88
CA ASN A 103 14.32 7.12 -5.85
C ASN A 103 14.89 5.80 -5.30
N LEU A 104 14.14 5.16 -4.42
CA LEU A 104 14.42 3.81 -3.92
C LEU A 104 13.97 2.79 -4.97
N LEU A 105 14.67 2.68 -6.11
CA LEU A 105 14.39 1.67 -7.14
C LEU A 105 12.97 1.69 -7.76
N ASN A 106 12.20 2.77 -7.62
CA ASN A 106 10.83 2.86 -8.12
C ASN A 106 10.68 3.88 -9.26
N ASP A 107 11.79 4.31 -9.84
CA ASP A 107 11.88 5.17 -11.02
C ASP A 107 11.07 6.48 -10.87
N TYR A 108 11.00 7.04 -9.66
CA TYR A 108 10.22 8.23 -9.34
C TYR A 108 10.62 9.44 -10.19
N HIS A 109 11.91 9.58 -10.48
CA HIS A 109 12.43 10.59 -11.39
C HIS A 109 11.81 10.47 -12.79
N ALA A 110 11.66 9.24 -13.31
CA ALA A 110 11.14 9.00 -14.64
C ALA A 110 9.65 9.25 -14.70
N VAL A 111 8.91 8.82 -13.67
CA VAL A 111 7.48 9.10 -13.53
C VAL A 111 7.22 10.60 -13.43
N PHE A 112 8.02 11.35 -12.66
CA PHE A 112 7.93 12.81 -12.61
C PHE A 112 8.12 13.43 -14.00
N TRP A 113 9.20 13.09 -14.70
CA TRP A 113 9.47 13.68 -16.00
C TRP A 113 8.45 13.30 -17.06
N LEU A 114 7.89 12.09 -17.01
CA LEU A 114 6.75 11.71 -17.85
C LEU A 114 5.54 12.59 -17.57
N ALA A 115 5.20 12.83 -16.30
CA ALA A 115 4.10 13.71 -15.92
C ALA A 115 4.33 15.13 -16.42
N HIS A 116 5.49 15.70 -16.11
CA HIS A 116 5.84 17.06 -16.51
C HIS A 116 5.94 17.22 -18.03
N SER A 117 6.30 16.15 -18.76
CA SER A 117 6.32 16.18 -20.23
C SER A 117 4.95 16.49 -20.83
N PHE A 118 3.86 16.11 -20.16
CA PHE A 118 2.51 16.43 -20.60
C PHE A 118 2.24 17.93 -20.51
N ASP A 119 2.57 18.57 -19.40
CA ASP A 119 2.40 20.00 -19.19
C ASP A 119 3.27 20.81 -20.16
N ILE A 120 4.53 20.39 -20.35
CA ILE A 120 5.44 20.99 -21.32
C ILE A 120 4.86 20.90 -22.74
N ALA A 121 4.43 19.71 -23.18
CA ALA A 121 3.82 19.52 -24.50
C ALA A 121 2.59 20.40 -24.70
N ARG A 122 1.72 20.49 -23.69
CA ARG A 122 0.52 21.33 -23.72
C ARG A 122 0.82 22.81 -23.88
N HIS A 123 1.84 23.32 -23.17
CA HIS A 123 2.18 24.73 -23.30
C HIS A 123 2.93 25.02 -24.61
N PHE A 124 3.85 24.16 -25.03
CA PHE A 124 4.59 24.34 -26.28
C PHE A 124 3.69 24.21 -27.52
N SER A 125 2.68 23.34 -27.51
CA SER A 125 1.69 23.22 -28.59
C SER A 125 0.94 24.55 -28.83
N SER A 126 0.78 25.37 -27.78
CA SER A 126 0.10 26.66 -27.83
C SER A 126 0.96 27.82 -28.36
N VAL A 127 2.30 27.68 -28.42
CA VAL A 127 3.23 28.78 -28.76
C VAL A 127 2.93 29.42 -30.13
N PRO A 128 2.70 28.67 -31.23
CA PRO A 128 2.36 29.29 -32.51
C PRO A 128 1.11 30.18 -32.44
N ARG A 129 0.09 29.78 -31.66
CA ARG A 129 -1.11 30.60 -31.44
C ARG A 129 -0.81 31.86 -30.64
N ARG A 130 0.03 31.78 -29.60
CA ARG A 130 0.49 32.96 -28.82
C ARG A 130 1.24 33.95 -29.72
N VAL A 131 2.16 33.47 -30.55
CA VAL A 131 2.86 34.30 -31.54
C VAL A 131 1.87 35.01 -32.47
N SER A 132 0.90 34.27 -33.02
CA SER A 132 -0.15 34.85 -33.88
C SER A 132 -1.00 35.92 -33.19
N SER A 133 -1.26 35.78 -31.87
CA SER A 133 -2.01 36.79 -31.11
C SER A 133 -1.24 38.08 -30.87
N ILE A 134 0.11 38.02 -30.85
CA ILE A 134 0.97 39.21 -30.71
C ILE A 134 1.17 39.85 -32.09
N GLU A 135 1.56 39.05 -33.08
CA GLU A 135 1.79 39.50 -34.45
C GLU A 135 1.41 38.41 -35.46
N ALA A 136 0.27 38.58 -36.13
CA ALA A 136 -0.32 37.57 -37.00
C ALA A 136 0.58 37.14 -38.18
N GLN A 137 1.36 38.07 -38.75
CA GLN A 137 2.26 37.78 -39.86
C GLN A 137 3.45 36.90 -39.43
N VAL A 138 4.03 37.20 -38.27
CA VAL A 138 5.12 36.41 -37.69
C VAL A 138 4.61 35.04 -37.27
N GLY A 139 3.41 34.94 -36.69
CA GLY A 139 2.81 33.66 -36.32
C GLY A 139 2.62 32.71 -37.50
N ARG A 140 2.18 33.21 -38.67
CA ARG A 140 2.00 32.38 -39.87
C ARG A 140 3.30 31.86 -40.48
N THR A 141 4.37 32.66 -40.42
CA THR A 141 5.62 32.36 -41.13
C THR A 141 6.70 31.75 -40.23
N GLN A 142 6.73 32.13 -38.95
CA GLN A 142 7.78 31.78 -38.01
C GLN A 142 7.27 31.12 -36.72
N GLY A 143 5.95 30.96 -36.52
CA GLY A 143 5.39 30.40 -35.28
C GLY A 143 6.00 29.05 -34.89
N ASP A 144 6.09 28.10 -35.83
CA ASP A 144 6.71 26.79 -35.59
C ASP A 144 8.22 26.91 -35.32
N ALA A 145 8.94 27.73 -36.08
CA ALA A 145 10.38 27.93 -35.86
C ALA A 145 10.67 28.58 -34.49
N LEU A 146 9.79 29.48 -34.03
CA LEU A 146 9.89 30.11 -32.71
C LEU A 146 9.60 29.11 -31.59
N LYS A 147 8.60 28.22 -31.75
CA LYS A 147 8.32 27.11 -30.81
C LYS A 147 9.60 26.32 -30.51
N TYR A 148 10.30 25.85 -31.55
CA TYR A 148 11.50 25.04 -31.36
C TYR A 148 12.73 25.84 -30.90
N ARG A 149 12.84 27.12 -31.25
CA ARG A 149 13.88 28.00 -30.69
C ARG A 149 13.71 28.20 -29.19
N ILE A 150 12.49 28.46 -28.74
CA ILE A 150 12.15 28.62 -27.31
C ILE A 150 12.38 27.28 -26.59
N PHE A 151 11.97 26.17 -27.19
CA PHE A 151 12.23 24.83 -26.66
C PHE A 151 13.73 24.55 -26.49
N GLN A 152 14.55 24.93 -27.47
CA GLN A 152 16.00 24.75 -27.39
C GLN A 152 16.60 25.54 -26.21
N LYS A 153 16.12 26.77 -25.95
CA LYS A 153 16.53 27.56 -24.79
C LYS A 153 16.16 26.83 -23.48
N TRP A 154 14.91 26.37 -23.36
CA TRP A 154 14.45 25.60 -22.20
C TRP A 154 15.29 24.33 -21.99
N SER A 155 15.56 23.58 -23.05
CA SER A 155 16.32 22.33 -22.99
C SER A 155 17.74 22.57 -22.50
N LEU A 156 18.41 23.62 -22.97
CA LEU A 156 19.76 23.98 -22.53
C LEU A 156 19.80 24.38 -21.05
N GLU A 157 18.90 25.27 -20.63
CA GLU A 157 18.87 25.77 -19.25
C GLU A 157 18.51 24.66 -18.26
N THR A 158 17.49 23.85 -18.57
CA THR A 158 17.11 22.72 -17.71
C THR A 158 18.18 21.63 -17.66
N ARG A 159 18.89 21.37 -18.77
CA ARG A 159 20.00 20.39 -18.80
C ARG A 159 21.15 20.79 -17.89
N ASP A 160 21.54 22.06 -17.91
CA ASP A 160 22.58 22.58 -17.02
C ASP A 160 22.15 22.44 -15.55
N GLN A 161 20.95 22.90 -15.21
CA GLN A 161 20.44 22.84 -13.83
C GLN A 161 20.28 21.40 -13.32
N MET A 162 19.80 20.47 -14.16
CA MET A 162 19.70 19.05 -13.78
C MET A 162 21.06 18.40 -13.59
N SER A 163 22.06 18.75 -14.41
CA SER A 163 23.43 18.27 -14.23
C SER A 163 24.03 18.77 -12.92
N GLN A 164 23.76 20.03 -12.55
CA GLN A 164 24.17 20.59 -11.25
C GLN A 164 23.47 19.90 -10.07
N LEU A 165 22.17 19.60 -10.21
CA LEU A 165 21.42 18.86 -9.19
C LEU A 165 21.99 17.45 -8.98
N ALA A 166 22.24 16.71 -10.06
CA ALA A 166 22.83 15.38 -9.99
C ALA A 166 24.23 15.42 -9.33
N ASN A 167 25.07 16.39 -9.69
CA ASN A 167 26.38 16.55 -9.05
C ASN A 167 26.29 16.79 -7.53
N LYS A 168 25.23 17.47 -7.05
CA LYS A 168 24.98 17.63 -5.61
C LYS A 168 24.49 16.34 -4.96
N ALA A 169 23.68 15.56 -5.68
CA ALA A 169 23.10 14.31 -5.20
C ALA A 169 24.08 13.12 -5.25
N ALA A 170 25.12 13.19 -6.08
CA ALA A 170 26.06 12.09 -6.35
C ALA A 170 26.68 11.49 -5.08
N ALA A 171 26.98 12.32 -4.07
CA ALA A 171 27.56 11.86 -2.81
C ALA A 171 26.61 10.97 -1.98
N ILE A 172 25.30 11.05 -2.22
CA ILE A 172 24.26 10.30 -1.51
C ILE A 172 23.76 9.12 -2.35
N LEU A 173 23.65 9.29 -3.67
CA LEU A 173 23.01 8.35 -4.58
C LEU A 173 23.95 7.35 -5.26
N ASP A 174 25.27 7.55 -5.17
CA ASP A 174 26.31 6.62 -5.60
C ASP A 174 26.05 6.01 -7.00
N GLY A 175 25.77 6.86 -7.99
CA GLY A 175 25.56 6.48 -9.39
C GLY A 175 24.08 6.44 -9.84
N GLU A 176 23.12 6.29 -8.92
CA GLU A 176 21.69 6.33 -9.25
C GLU A 176 21.25 7.71 -9.80
N GLU A 177 21.99 8.79 -9.51
CA GLU A 177 21.75 10.10 -10.11
C GLU A 177 22.01 10.12 -11.63
N GLN A 178 22.95 9.29 -12.12
CA GLN A 178 23.22 9.17 -13.56
C GLN A 178 22.07 8.49 -14.29
N HIS A 179 21.48 7.48 -13.65
CA HIS A 179 20.28 6.81 -14.15
C HIS A 179 19.12 7.80 -14.28
N ALA A 180 18.91 8.62 -13.25
CA ALA A 180 17.90 9.67 -13.28
C ALA A 180 18.13 10.70 -14.41
N LEU A 181 19.39 11.06 -14.65
CA LEU A 181 19.77 11.93 -15.77
C LEU A 181 19.59 11.26 -17.13
N GLN A 182 19.80 9.95 -17.24
CA GLN A 182 19.70 9.21 -18.50
C GLN A 182 18.28 9.27 -19.05
N PHE A 183 17.27 9.03 -18.20
CA PHE A 183 15.87 9.14 -18.62
C PHE A 183 15.49 10.57 -19.00
N PHE A 184 15.94 11.57 -18.23
CA PHE A 184 15.71 12.97 -18.58
C PHE A 184 16.33 13.33 -19.95
N ARG A 185 17.57 12.88 -20.22
CA ARG A 185 18.24 13.08 -21.51
C ARG A 185 17.48 12.39 -22.65
N LEU A 186 16.99 11.17 -22.44
CA LEU A 186 16.16 10.45 -23.41
C LEU A 186 14.95 11.30 -23.83
N LEU A 187 14.22 11.87 -22.88
CA LEU A 187 13.08 12.73 -23.19
C LEU A 187 13.48 14.02 -23.91
N GLN A 188 14.64 14.60 -23.58
CA GLN A 188 15.14 15.78 -24.30
C GLN A 188 15.56 15.47 -25.74
N ASP A 189 16.07 14.26 -25.98
CA ASP A 189 16.48 13.80 -27.30
C ASP A 189 15.27 13.48 -28.19
N ASP A 190 14.15 13.06 -27.62
CA ASP A 190 12.85 12.97 -28.31
C ASP A 190 12.06 14.28 -28.16
N VAL A 191 12.29 15.21 -29.07
CA VAL A 191 11.61 16.51 -29.06
C VAL A 191 10.08 16.38 -29.12
N LEU A 192 9.52 15.32 -29.72
CA LEU A 192 8.07 15.18 -29.88
C LEU A 192 7.37 15.02 -28.54
N ILE A 193 7.95 14.31 -27.56
CA ILE A 193 7.29 14.07 -26.26
C ILE A 193 7.03 15.38 -25.49
N PHE A 194 7.90 16.38 -25.67
CA PHE A 194 7.78 17.70 -25.03
C PHE A 194 7.09 18.75 -25.89
N THR A 195 6.79 18.48 -27.15
CA THR A 195 6.23 19.50 -28.05
C THR A 195 4.87 19.14 -28.61
N GLU A 196 4.50 17.87 -28.60
CA GLU A 196 3.24 17.38 -29.12
C GLU A 196 2.47 16.58 -28.05
N GLU A 197 1.21 16.95 -27.81
CA GLU A 197 0.32 16.23 -26.88
C GLU A 197 -0.12 14.88 -27.46
N PHE A 198 -0.31 14.84 -28.77
CA PHE A 198 -0.85 13.69 -29.49
C PHE A 198 -0.35 13.70 -30.94
N ILE A 199 -0.21 12.52 -31.54
CA ILE A 199 0.06 12.34 -32.97
C ILE A 199 -0.99 11.38 -33.51
N GLY A 200 -1.75 11.82 -34.51
CA GLY A 200 -2.80 11.03 -35.14
C GLY A 200 -2.28 10.12 -36.24
N PRO A 201 -3.09 9.13 -36.69
CA PRO A 201 -2.71 8.20 -37.76
C PRO A 201 -2.41 8.89 -39.10
N ASP A 202 -2.94 10.09 -39.32
CA ASP A 202 -2.69 10.93 -40.50
C ASP A 202 -1.37 11.73 -40.42
N LEU A 203 -0.65 11.65 -39.29
CA LEU A 203 0.63 12.34 -39.04
C LEU A 203 0.59 13.87 -39.21
N ARG A 204 -0.59 14.49 -39.10
CA ARG A 204 -0.76 15.95 -39.34
C ARG A 204 -0.04 16.80 -38.31
N GLU A 205 0.05 16.30 -37.09
CA GLU A 205 0.69 16.95 -35.95
C GLU A 205 2.22 17.06 -36.17
N LEU A 206 2.81 16.23 -37.05
CA LEU A 206 4.21 16.36 -37.43
C LEU A 206 4.52 17.60 -38.26
N ARG A 207 3.53 18.36 -38.72
CA ARG A 207 3.75 19.58 -39.50
C ARG A 207 4.66 20.57 -38.76
N SER A 208 4.40 20.80 -37.47
CA SER A 208 5.19 21.72 -36.66
C SER A 208 6.63 21.22 -36.55
N PHE A 209 6.81 19.93 -36.26
CA PHE A 209 8.12 19.28 -36.18
C PHE A 209 8.91 19.35 -37.50
N LEU A 210 8.29 19.03 -38.62
CA LEU A 210 8.94 19.03 -39.93
C LEU A 210 9.36 20.44 -40.36
N ASN A 211 8.42 21.40 -40.33
CA ASN A 211 8.69 22.76 -40.78
C ASN A 211 9.57 23.53 -39.79
N GLY A 212 9.32 23.39 -38.49
CA GLY A 212 9.94 24.19 -37.45
C GLY A 212 11.28 23.62 -36.96
N TYR A 213 11.34 22.32 -36.68
CA TYR A 213 12.52 21.67 -36.12
C TYR A 213 13.46 21.16 -37.21
N LEU A 214 12.96 20.31 -38.13
CA LEU A 214 13.77 19.74 -39.20
C LEU A 214 13.99 20.71 -40.38
N ARG A 215 13.21 21.80 -40.45
CA ARG A 215 13.22 22.77 -41.56
C ARG A 215 12.98 22.13 -42.93
N ARG A 216 12.11 21.11 -42.96
CA ARG A 216 11.70 20.38 -44.17
C ARG A 216 10.24 20.69 -44.50
N ASP A 217 9.88 20.57 -45.77
CA ASP A 217 8.50 20.77 -46.21
C ASP A 217 7.60 19.61 -45.79
N PHE A 218 6.60 19.91 -44.96
CA PHE A 218 5.57 18.95 -44.56
C PHE A 218 4.76 18.42 -45.74
N GLN A 219 4.46 19.24 -46.75
CA GLN A 219 3.63 18.81 -47.87
C GLN A 219 4.37 17.76 -48.71
N GLY A 220 5.64 18.01 -49.03
CA GLY A 220 6.51 17.03 -49.68
C GLY A 220 6.62 15.70 -48.92
N PHE A 221 6.77 15.74 -47.59
CA PHE A 221 6.77 14.54 -46.76
C PHE A 221 5.45 13.76 -46.87
N ARG A 222 4.31 14.45 -46.71
CA ARG A 222 2.99 13.84 -46.78
C ARG A 222 2.75 13.19 -48.14
N ASP A 223 3.10 13.88 -49.22
CA ASP A 223 2.93 13.36 -50.58
C ASP A 223 3.83 12.14 -50.82
N GLY A 224 5.06 12.14 -50.28
CA GLY A 224 5.95 10.98 -50.31
C GLY A 224 5.42 9.79 -49.51
N PHE A 225 4.88 10.04 -48.31
CA PHE A 225 4.30 8.99 -47.47
C PHE A 225 3.07 8.35 -48.12
N GLU A 226 2.22 9.17 -48.75
CA GLU A 226 1.08 8.71 -49.54
C GLU A 226 1.51 7.88 -50.77
N ARG A 227 2.58 8.29 -51.47
CA ARG A 227 3.17 7.48 -52.54
C ARG A 227 3.63 6.12 -52.02
N LEU A 228 4.35 6.08 -50.90
CA LEU A 228 4.81 4.84 -50.28
C LEU A 228 3.64 3.91 -49.94
N ARG A 229 2.58 4.45 -49.32
CA ARG A 229 1.37 3.71 -48.98
C ARG A 229 0.70 3.11 -50.21
N ASN A 230 0.57 3.88 -51.29
CA ASN A 230 -0.07 3.43 -52.53
C ASN A 230 0.75 2.32 -53.21
N ILE A 231 2.08 2.45 -53.24
CA ILE A 231 2.96 1.41 -53.80
C ILE A 231 2.87 0.13 -52.98
N ALA A 232 2.90 0.23 -51.66
CA ALA A 232 2.77 -0.93 -50.79
C ALA A 232 1.41 -1.64 -50.99
N ALA A 233 0.32 -0.87 -51.15
CA ALA A 233 -1.00 -1.41 -51.47
C ALA A 233 -1.06 -2.06 -52.86
N GLU A 234 -0.40 -1.49 -53.87
CA GLU A 234 -0.29 -2.07 -55.21
C GLU A 234 0.50 -3.38 -55.19
N LEU A 235 1.62 -3.43 -54.46
CA LEU A 235 2.42 -4.64 -54.27
C LEU A 235 1.62 -5.74 -53.56
N LEU A 236 0.82 -5.39 -52.55
CA LEU A 236 -0.08 -6.34 -51.88
C LEU A 236 -1.07 -7.00 -52.86
N GLN A 237 -1.57 -6.24 -53.84
CA GLN A 237 -2.54 -6.74 -54.81
C GLN A 237 -1.90 -7.52 -55.96
N ARG A 238 -0.72 -7.09 -56.43
CA ARG A 238 -0.12 -7.57 -57.68
C ARG A 238 1.03 -8.56 -57.50
N ASP A 239 1.73 -8.52 -56.37
CA ASP A 239 2.91 -9.35 -56.12
C ASP A 239 2.60 -10.43 -55.07
N ARG A 240 2.50 -11.68 -55.55
CA ARG A 240 2.26 -12.86 -54.70
C ARG A 240 3.43 -13.10 -53.74
N THR A 241 4.66 -12.82 -54.14
CA THR A 241 5.86 -12.99 -53.31
C THR A 241 5.84 -12.00 -52.16
N PHE A 242 5.52 -10.74 -52.45
CA PHE A 242 5.30 -9.71 -51.43
C PHE A 242 4.18 -10.10 -50.46
N ARG A 243 3.04 -10.57 -50.96
CA ARG A 243 1.93 -11.04 -50.10
C ARG A 243 2.33 -12.20 -49.19
N THR A 244 3.21 -13.08 -49.67
CA THR A 244 3.69 -14.25 -48.92
C THR A 244 4.75 -13.88 -47.87
N SER A 245 5.41 -12.72 -47.98
CA SER A 245 6.39 -12.27 -46.99
C SER A 245 5.79 -11.55 -45.79
N LEU A 246 4.59 -10.98 -45.92
CA LEU A 246 3.92 -10.22 -44.85
C LEU A 246 3.77 -10.95 -43.50
N PRO A 247 3.48 -12.27 -43.44
CA PRO A 247 3.42 -13.00 -42.18
C PRO A 247 4.74 -13.00 -41.40
N PHE A 248 5.91 -12.86 -42.04
CA PHE A 248 7.19 -12.76 -41.34
C PHE A 248 7.34 -11.46 -40.53
N PHE A 249 6.50 -10.47 -40.79
CA PHE A 249 6.40 -9.22 -40.04
C PHE A 249 5.18 -9.19 -39.10
N GLY A 250 4.49 -10.33 -38.92
CA GLY A 250 3.28 -10.42 -38.10
C GLY A 250 2.04 -9.76 -38.72
N ILE A 251 2.04 -9.54 -40.05
CA ILE A 251 0.98 -8.84 -40.77
C ILE A 251 0.05 -9.86 -41.43
N ASN A 252 -1.26 -9.71 -41.22
CA ASN A 252 -2.25 -10.46 -41.99
C ASN A 252 -2.48 -9.79 -43.37
N PRO A 253 -2.20 -10.48 -44.49
CA PRO A 253 -2.37 -9.93 -45.83
C PRO A 253 -3.80 -9.41 -46.12
N ASP A 254 -4.80 -9.98 -45.46
CA ASP A 254 -6.21 -9.64 -45.70
C ASP A 254 -6.65 -8.37 -44.94
N GLN A 255 -5.85 -7.90 -43.98
CA GLN A 255 -6.11 -6.69 -43.20
C GLN A 255 -5.51 -5.42 -43.83
N GLY A 256 -4.76 -5.55 -44.93
CA GLY A 256 -4.07 -4.45 -45.59
C GLY A 256 -2.83 -3.95 -44.83
N ILE A 257 -2.24 -2.86 -45.34
CA ILE A 257 -1.01 -2.27 -44.78
C ILE A 257 -1.39 -1.03 -43.97
N SER A 258 -1.23 -1.11 -42.64
CA SER A 258 -1.55 -0.01 -41.73
C SER A 258 -0.41 1.00 -41.61
N THR A 259 -0.69 2.17 -41.03
CA THR A 259 0.36 3.16 -40.70
C THR A 259 1.42 2.58 -39.76
N ALA A 260 1.03 1.75 -38.77
CA ALA A 260 1.98 1.09 -37.87
C ALA A 260 2.99 0.21 -38.63
N VAL A 261 2.53 -0.49 -39.66
CA VAL A 261 3.39 -1.31 -40.52
C VAL A 261 4.34 -0.44 -41.34
N LEU A 262 3.85 0.64 -41.95
CA LEU A 262 4.68 1.56 -42.75
C LEU A 262 5.75 2.28 -41.93
N LEU A 263 5.59 2.36 -40.60
CA LEU A 263 6.56 2.94 -39.68
C LEU A 263 7.45 1.88 -39.01
N ASP A 264 7.21 0.58 -39.24
CA ASP A 264 8.09 -0.45 -38.68
C ASP A 264 9.43 -0.46 -39.44
N GLY A 265 10.54 -0.36 -38.70
CA GLY A 265 11.88 -0.25 -39.29
C GLY A 265 12.26 -1.48 -40.12
N ARG A 266 11.92 -2.69 -39.65
CA ARG A 266 12.22 -3.95 -40.36
C ARG A 266 11.42 -4.03 -41.67
N PHE A 267 10.15 -3.61 -41.62
CA PHE A 267 9.32 -3.55 -42.82
C PHE A 267 9.81 -2.48 -43.81
N GLN A 268 10.24 -1.31 -43.31
CA GLN A 268 10.84 -0.27 -44.16
C GLN A 268 12.13 -0.74 -44.84
N GLU A 269 13.02 -1.42 -44.13
CA GLU A 269 14.22 -2.01 -44.72
C GLU A 269 13.87 -2.98 -45.87
N PHE A 270 12.92 -3.88 -45.65
CA PHE A 270 12.42 -4.76 -46.71
C PHE A 270 11.80 -4.00 -47.88
N LEU A 271 10.93 -3.03 -47.59
CA LEU A 271 10.18 -2.28 -48.58
C LEU A 271 11.11 -1.40 -49.45
N PHE A 272 12.17 -0.83 -48.87
CA PHE A 272 13.12 0.02 -49.57
C PHE A 272 14.13 -0.72 -50.46
N GLU A 273 14.23 -2.04 -50.34
CA GLU A 273 14.96 -2.90 -51.27
C GLU A 273 14.16 -3.21 -52.56
N LEU A 274 12.85 -2.96 -52.56
CA LEU A 274 12.02 -3.25 -53.73
C LEU A 274 12.20 -2.20 -54.84
N PRO A 275 12.44 -2.61 -56.10
CA PRO A 275 12.65 -1.68 -57.22
C PRO A 275 11.50 -0.68 -57.41
N ALA A 276 10.25 -1.11 -57.19
CA ALA A 276 9.07 -0.25 -57.29
C ALA A 276 9.14 0.96 -56.32
N VAL A 277 9.72 0.75 -55.14
CA VAL A 277 9.85 1.79 -54.12
C VAL A 277 11.08 2.66 -54.38
N GLN A 278 12.20 2.05 -54.80
CA GLN A 278 13.42 2.78 -55.18
C GLN A 278 13.20 3.72 -56.37
N ASN A 279 12.33 3.36 -57.31
CA ASN A 279 11.99 4.20 -58.46
C ASN A 279 11.06 5.37 -58.10
N ALA A 280 10.27 5.24 -57.03
CA ALA A 280 9.25 6.22 -56.66
C ALA A 280 9.68 7.18 -55.55
N LEU A 281 10.66 6.78 -54.73
CA LEU A 281 11.20 7.58 -53.63
C LEU A 281 12.70 7.76 -53.80
N ASN A 282 13.17 8.98 -53.63
CA ASN A 282 14.60 9.24 -53.66
C ASN A 282 15.27 8.75 -52.35
N ARG A 283 16.60 8.85 -52.27
CA ARG A 283 17.34 8.43 -51.07
C ARG A 283 17.02 9.30 -49.85
N GLU A 284 16.86 10.61 -50.04
CA GLU A 284 16.58 11.56 -48.96
C GLU A 284 15.20 11.32 -48.32
N ASP A 285 14.19 10.99 -49.11
CA ASP A 285 12.84 10.62 -48.67
C ASP A 285 12.89 9.37 -47.78
N ARG A 286 13.66 8.35 -48.18
CA ARG A 286 13.81 7.10 -47.41
C ARG A 286 14.50 7.33 -46.07
N GLU A 287 15.61 8.07 -46.06
CA GLU A 287 16.32 8.44 -44.83
C GLU A 287 15.40 9.27 -43.90
N GLN A 288 14.59 10.16 -44.48
CA GLN A 288 13.59 10.93 -43.74
C GLN A 288 12.51 10.05 -43.13
N PHE A 289 11.98 9.08 -43.88
CA PHE A 289 10.96 8.16 -43.38
C PHE A 289 11.49 7.32 -42.22
N GLN A 290 12.72 6.83 -42.28
CA GLN A 290 13.33 6.06 -41.19
C GLN A 290 13.48 6.91 -39.92
N LEU A 291 13.98 8.14 -40.07
CA LEU A 291 14.11 9.07 -38.94
C LEU A 291 12.74 9.36 -38.29
N ILE A 292 11.74 9.72 -39.08
CA ILE A 292 10.41 10.05 -38.57
C ILE A 292 9.72 8.83 -37.96
N ALA A 293 9.84 7.67 -38.60
CA ALA A 293 9.27 6.43 -38.08
C ALA A 293 9.85 6.07 -36.72
N ARG A 294 11.17 6.17 -36.55
CA ARG A 294 11.81 5.98 -35.25
C ARG A 294 11.26 6.96 -34.21
N ARG A 295 11.22 8.26 -34.50
CA ARG A 295 10.74 9.28 -33.55
C ARG A 295 9.26 9.12 -33.18
N VAL A 296 8.40 8.82 -34.15
CA VAL A 296 6.97 8.59 -33.89
C VAL A 296 6.76 7.34 -33.03
N ARG A 297 7.56 6.29 -33.24
CA ARG A 297 7.49 5.05 -32.43
C ARG A 297 8.05 5.26 -31.01
N GLU A 298 9.17 5.97 -30.85
CA GLU A 298 9.69 6.40 -29.54
C GLU A 298 8.61 7.20 -28.79
N PHE A 299 8.04 8.22 -29.43
CA PHE A 299 6.92 8.99 -28.91
C PHE A 299 5.73 8.11 -28.53
N ALA A 300 5.37 7.12 -29.36
CA ALA A 300 4.21 6.26 -29.10
C ALA A 300 4.37 5.43 -27.82
N VAL A 301 5.57 4.92 -27.54
CA VAL A 301 5.89 4.19 -26.30
C VAL A 301 5.84 5.15 -25.10
N LEU A 302 6.56 6.26 -25.17
CA LEU A 302 6.63 7.24 -24.07
C LEU A 302 5.26 7.87 -23.78
N ASN A 303 4.48 8.18 -24.82
CA ASN A 303 3.13 8.71 -24.69
C ASN A 303 2.17 7.66 -24.12
N GLN A 304 2.37 6.37 -24.36
CA GLN A 304 1.57 5.32 -23.73
C GLN A 304 1.84 5.27 -22.22
N LEU A 305 3.11 5.37 -21.80
CA LEU A 305 3.47 5.47 -20.38
C LEU A 305 2.90 6.74 -19.74
N ARG A 306 3.01 7.88 -20.43
CA ARG A 306 2.43 9.17 -20.03
C ARG A 306 0.91 9.10 -19.84
N ARG A 307 0.19 8.38 -20.70
CA ARG A 307 -1.26 8.14 -20.56
C ARG A 307 -1.64 7.20 -19.41
N GLY A 308 -0.67 6.44 -18.90
CA GLY A 308 -0.84 5.64 -17.69
C GLY A 308 -0.83 6.45 -16.39
N ILE A 309 -0.59 7.76 -16.45
CA ILE A 309 -0.60 8.63 -15.28
C ILE A 309 -2.05 8.89 -14.83
N ALA A 310 -2.34 8.51 -13.59
CA ALA A 310 -3.61 8.75 -12.92
C ALA A 310 -3.41 9.81 -11.83
N TRP A 311 -3.89 11.03 -12.08
CA TRP A 311 -3.90 12.11 -11.09
C TRP A 311 -4.97 11.87 -10.03
N MET A 312 -4.58 12.02 -8.76
CA MET A 312 -5.41 11.71 -7.61
C MET A 312 -5.38 12.82 -6.56
N ILE A 313 -6.50 12.97 -5.85
CA ILE A 313 -6.63 13.81 -4.66
C ILE A 313 -6.83 12.89 -3.47
N VAL A 314 -6.04 13.09 -2.42
CA VAL A 314 -6.17 12.37 -1.15
C VAL A 314 -6.91 13.27 -0.17
N SER A 315 -8.07 12.82 0.34
CA SER A 315 -8.82 13.57 1.35
C SER A 315 -8.14 13.48 2.72
N PRO A 316 -8.42 14.41 3.65
CA PRO A 316 -7.93 14.33 5.03
C PRO A 316 -8.34 13.02 5.73
N GLU A 317 -9.48 12.41 5.35
CA GLU A 317 -9.89 11.11 5.88
C GLU A 317 -9.18 9.91 5.22
N GLY A 318 -8.23 10.15 4.30
CA GLY A 318 -7.48 9.12 3.60
C GLY A 318 -8.16 8.52 2.37
N SER A 319 -9.32 9.06 1.95
CA SER A 319 -9.96 8.61 0.70
C SER A 319 -9.16 9.06 -0.52
N VAL A 320 -9.03 8.17 -1.52
CA VAL A 320 -8.25 8.44 -2.74
C VAL A 320 -9.21 8.53 -3.92
N GLN A 321 -9.29 9.70 -4.54
CA GLN A 321 -10.20 9.96 -5.64
C GLN A 321 -9.45 10.48 -6.85
N ALA A 322 -9.97 10.24 -8.06
CA ALA A 322 -9.42 10.85 -9.25
C ALA A 322 -9.49 12.39 -9.18
N ALA A 323 -8.42 13.07 -9.59
CA ALA A 323 -8.38 14.53 -9.63
C ALA A 323 -9.38 15.12 -10.63
N ASP A 324 -9.62 14.42 -11.75
CA ASP A 324 -10.71 14.77 -12.65
C ASP A 324 -12.06 14.35 -12.05
N LYS A 325 -12.75 15.33 -11.47
CA LYS A 325 -14.09 15.16 -10.88
C LYS A 325 -15.12 14.58 -11.86
N ARG A 326 -14.93 14.70 -13.18
CA ARG A 326 -15.85 14.14 -14.18
C ARG A 326 -15.76 12.62 -14.27
N SER A 327 -14.60 12.06 -13.95
CA SER A 327 -14.39 10.61 -13.97
C SER A 327 -15.14 9.89 -12.84
N GLY A 328 -15.31 10.55 -11.69
CA GLY A 328 -15.98 9.99 -10.51
C GLY A 328 -15.33 8.73 -9.94
N ILE A 329 -14.10 8.40 -10.37
CA ILE A 329 -13.42 7.16 -9.98
C ILE A 329 -12.88 7.32 -8.55
N VAL A 330 -13.24 6.38 -7.69
CA VAL A 330 -12.68 6.22 -6.34
C VAL A 330 -11.72 5.03 -6.35
N TYR A 331 -10.52 5.25 -5.83
CA TYR A 331 -9.47 4.24 -5.75
C TYR A 331 -9.43 3.61 -4.36
N SER A 332 -8.75 2.47 -4.26
CA SER A 332 -8.52 1.82 -2.97
C SER A 332 -7.83 2.77 -1.99
N HIS A 333 -8.26 2.76 -0.73
CA HIS A 333 -7.67 3.52 0.38
C HIS A 333 -6.19 3.18 0.63
N THR A 334 -5.73 2.01 0.16
CA THR A 334 -4.32 1.60 0.24
C THR A 334 -3.48 2.12 -0.94
N THR A 335 -4.09 2.78 -1.92
CA THR A 335 -3.37 3.42 -3.03
C THR A 335 -2.60 4.62 -2.51
N ARG A 336 -1.28 4.62 -2.72
CA ARG A 336 -0.41 5.70 -2.28
C ARG A 336 0.07 6.48 -3.50
N PRO A 337 -0.58 7.59 -3.85
CA PRO A 337 -0.14 8.40 -4.98
C PRO A 337 1.20 9.08 -4.68
N LEU A 338 2.07 9.19 -5.70
CA LEU A 338 3.37 9.84 -5.60
C LEU A 338 3.18 11.35 -5.33
N ASP A 339 3.62 11.84 -4.18
CA ASP A 339 3.62 13.27 -3.81
C ASP A 339 5.03 13.86 -3.96
N PHE A 340 5.31 14.33 -5.17
CA PHE A 340 6.56 15.00 -5.47
C PHE A 340 6.78 16.34 -4.74
N GLY A 341 5.76 16.89 -4.07
CA GLY A 341 5.87 18.09 -3.25
C GLY A 341 6.57 17.85 -1.92
N ARG A 342 6.65 16.59 -1.47
CA ARG A 342 7.25 16.19 -0.18
C ARG A 342 8.59 15.47 -0.36
N PRO A 343 9.54 15.66 0.57
CA PRO A 343 10.69 14.77 0.69
C PRO A 343 10.20 13.32 0.93
N GLY A 344 10.73 12.36 0.18
CA GLY A 344 10.34 10.94 0.25
C GLY A 344 9.41 10.48 -0.87
N VAL A 345 8.65 11.39 -1.52
CA VAL A 345 7.66 11.15 -2.60
C VAL A 345 6.50 10.22 -2.22
N VAL A 346 6.80 9.04 -1.68
CA VAL A 346 5.86 8.09 -1.11
C VAL A 346 6.26 7.86 0.33
N ASP A 347 5.28 7.93 1.24
CA ASP A 347 5.52 7.50 2.60
C ASP A 347 5.81 5.98 2.61
N PRO A 348 6.98 5.52 3.09
CA PRO A 348 7.27 4.08 3.16
C PRO A 348 6.28 3.33 4.05
N ILE A 349 5.57 4.04 4.92
CA ILE A 349 4.56 3.50 5.83
C ILE A 349 3.35 2.96 5.06
N ILE A 350 2.95 1.75 5.40
CA ILE A 350 1.69 1.13 5.03
C ILE A 350 0.96 0.58 6.25
N HIS A 351 -0.37 0.58 6.15
CA HIS A 351 -1.23 -0.27 6.94
C HIS A 351 -1.68 -1.43 6.06
N ARG A 352 -1.44 -2.67 6.53
CA ARG A 352 -1.84 -3.88 5.82
C ARG A 352 -2.29 -4.96 6.77
N PHE A 353 -2.99 -5.93 6.20
CA PHE A 353 -3.33 -7.17 6.85
C PHE A 353 -2.22 -8.17 6.56
N GLY A 354 -1.59 -8.69 7.59
CA GLY A 354 -0.51 -9.66 7.46
C GLY A 354 -0.85 -10.99 8.10
N LEU A 355 -0.37 -12.08 7.49
CA LEU A 355 -0.52 -13.45 7.97
C LEU A 355 0.85 -14.13 7.94
N ILE A 356 1.24 -14.70 9.08
CA ILE A 356 2.34 -15.65 9.15
C ILE A 356 1.76 -17.00 9.52
N TYR A 357 2.13 -18.04 8.77
CA TYR A 357 2.00 -19.42 9.24
C TYR A 357 3.39 -19.98 9.55
N ASP A 358 3.49 -20.85 10.55
CA ASP A 358 4.71 -21.55 10.99
C ASP A 358 4.38 -23.02 11.28
N ILE A 359 5.13 -23.95 10.69
CA ILE A 359 4.93 -25.38 10.92
C ILE A 359 5.71 -25.80 12.17
N SER A 360 5.00 -26.25 13.20
CA SER A 360 5.59 -26.59 14.48
C SER A 360 6.64 -27.69 14.35
N ASN A 361 7.82 -27.45 14.92
CA ASN A 361 8.95 -28.39 14.95
C ASN A 361 9.41 -28.86 13.55
N PHE A 362 9.29 -28.01 12.53
CA PHE A 362 9.69 -28.33 11.15
C PHE A 362 11.16 -28.74 11.05
N THR A 363 12.08 -27.90 11.56
CA THR A 363 13.53 -28.15 11.48
C THR A 363 13.94 -29.45 12.19
N GLU A 364 13.35 -29.75 13.35
CA GLU A 364 13.59 -30.99 14.08
C GLU A 364 13.09 -32.21 13.30
N THR A 365 11.88 -32.11 12.73
CA THR A 365 11.28 -33.18 11.91
C THR A 365 12.11 -33.46 10.66
N LEU A 366 12.61 -32.42 9.99
CA LEU A 366 13.52 -32.56 8.85
C LEU A 366 14.83 -33.25 9.25
N GLY A 367 15.39 -32.92 10.43
CA GLY A 367 16.57 -33.58 10.99
C GLY A 367 16.34 -35.06 11.28
N ASN A 368 15.15 -35.45 11.74
CA ASN A 368 14.77 -36.84 11.96
C ASN A 368 14.66 -37.62 10.64
N LEU A 369 14.01 -37.02 9.63
CA LEU A 369 13.83 -37.62 8.31
C LEU A 369 15.18 -37.82 7.58
N ARG A 370 16.12 -36.88 7.73
CA ARG A 370 17.50 -37.01 7.24
C ARG A 370 18.22 -38.21 7.83
N ARG A 371 18.02 -38.48 9.12
CA ARG A 371 18.62 -39.63 9.81
C ARG A 371 17.97 -40.95 9.40
N ALA A 372 16.69 -40.95 9.06
CA ALA A 372 15.96 -42.13 8.64
C ALA A 372 16.26 -42.58 7.19
N GLY A 373 16.81 -41.68 6.38
CA GLY A 373 17.49 -42.02 5.12
C GLY A 373 16.97 -41.27 3.89
N ARG A 374 17.75 -41.32 2.81
CA ARG A 374 17.55 -40.50 1.60
C ARG A 374 16.17 -40.65 0.94
N LYS A 375 15.58 -41.85 1.01
CA LYS A 375 14.26 -42.11 0.40
C LYS A 375 13.14 -41.36 1.13
N GLU A 376 13.19 -41.34 2.47
CA GLU A 376 12.20 -40.65 3.30
C GLU A 376 12.35 -39.13 3.22
N GLU A 377 13.59 -38.65 3.18
CA GLU A 377 13.89 -37.23 2.95
C GLU A 377 13.36 -36.74 1.58
N ILE A 378 13.58 -37.50 0.50
CA ILE A 378 13.03 -37.13 -0.82
C ILE A 378 11.49 -37.16 -0.81
N ASN A 379 10.88 -38.12 -0.10
CA ASN A 379 9.43 -38.21 -0.01
C ASN A 379 8.83 -37.00 0.75
N SER A 380 9.46 -36.57 1.84
CA SER A 380 9.01 -35.39 2.59
C SER A 380 9.16 -34.10 1.77
N TYR A 381 10.20 -33.97 0.96
CA TYR A 381 10.33 -32.84 0.02
C TYR A 381 9.21 -32.82 -1.03
N ARG A 382 8.78 -33.97 -1.54
CA ARG A 382 7.62 -34.04 -2.46
C ARG A 382 6.32 -33.63 -1.77
N GLN A 383 6.10 -34.10 -0.55
CA GLN A 383 4.95 -33.70 0.26
C GLN A 383 4.95 -32.19 0.54
N MET A 384 6.12 -31.62 0.87
CA MET A 384 6.27 -30.17 1.07
C MET A 384 5.99 -29.38 -0.20
N LEU A 385 6.46 -29.84 -1.36
CA LEU A 385 6.17 -29.20 -2.65
C LEU A 385 4.67 -29.20 -2.96
N LEU A 386 3.95 -30.28 -2.65
CA LEU A 386 2.49 -30.35 -2.82
C LEU A 386 1.77 -29.41 -1.86
N PHE A 387 2.21 -29.35 -0.60
CA PHE A 387 1.71 -28.41 0.39
C PHE A 387 1.85 -26.96 -0.10
N GLN A 388 3.06 -26.56 -0.54
CA GLN A 388 3.33 -25.22 -1.08
C GLN A 388 2.49 -24.88 -2.31
N ARG A 389 2.37 -25.79 -3.29
CA ARG A 389 1.53 -25.56 -4.48
C ARG A 389 0.07 -25.34 -4.14
N ARG A 390 -0.45 -26.03 -3.12
CA ARG A 390 -1.82 -25.83 -2.68
C ARG A 390 -1.98 -24.54 -1.90
N LEU A 391 -0.99 -24.16 -1.07
CA LEU A 391 -0.95 -22.83 -0.45
C LEU A 391 -0.97 -21.71 -1.49
N ASP A 392 -0.21 -21.83 -2.58
CA ASP A 392 -0.24 -20.86 -3.68
C ASP A 392 -1.64 -20.75 -4.30
N SER A 393 -2.34 -21.88 -4.47
CA SER A 393 -3.72 -21.87 -4.95
C SER A 393 -4.70 -21.20 -3.97
N ILE A 394 -4.51 -21.39 -2.66
CA ILE A 394 -5.32 -20.73 -1.62
C ILE A 394 -5.03 -19.22 -1.64
N ALA A 395 -3.75 -18.83 -1.67
CA ALA A 395 -3.32 -17.45 -1.74
C ALA A 395 -3.89 -16.74 -2.97
N GLN A 396 -3.84 -17.37 -4.15
CA GLN A 396 -4.44 -16.82 -5.37
C GLN A 396 -5.96 -16.65 -5.24
N ARG A 397 -6.67 -17.64 -4.69
CA ARG A 397 -8.14 -17.58 -4.53
C ARG A 397 -8.58 -16.43 -3.62
N HIS A 398 -7.84 -16.19 -2.54
CA HIS A 398 -8.14 -15.14 -1.57
C HIS A 398 -7.36 -13.84 -1.83
N LEU A 399 -6.66 -13.72 -2.96
CA LEU A 399 -5.87 -12.54 -3.33
C LEU A 399 -4.88 -12.13 -2.21
N LEU A 400 -4.24 -13.13 -1.61
CA LEU A 400 -3.10 -12.95 -0.72
C LEU A 400 -1.84 -12.79 -1.56
N ILE A 401 -1.00 -11.85 -1.16
CA ILE A 401 0.32 -11.62 -1.76
C ILE A 401 1.32 -12.41 -0.93
N PHE A 402 2.00 -13.37 -1.56
CA PHE A 402 3.16 -14.02 -0.96
C PHE A 402 4.31 -13.02 -0.91
N GLU A 403 4.84 -12.75 0.29
CA GLU A 403 5.93 -11.80 0.47
C GLU A 403 7.28 -12.50 0.61
N LYS A 404 7.38 -13.49 1.51
CA LYS A 404 8.61 -14.30 1.68
C LYS A 404 8.41 -15.53 2.55
N PHE A 405 9.35 -16.47 2.42
CA PHE A 405 9.54 -17.57 3.38
C PHE A 405 10.27 -17.09 4.65
N LEU A 406 9.89 -17.65 5.79
CA LEU A 406 10.42 -17.33 7.13
C LEU A 406 10.91 -18.61 7.82
N GLY A 407 11.90 -19.29 7.24
CA GLY A 407 12.44 -20.54 7.78
C GLY A 407 11.41 -21.67 7.75
N ASP A 408 10.70 -21.86 8.87
CA ASP A 408 9.71 -22.93 9.09
C ASP A 408 8.28 -22.52 8.63
N GLY A 409 8.14 -21.31 8.09
CA GLY A 409 6.87 -20.68 7.75
C GLY A 409 6.92 -19.75 6.53
N ALA A 410 5.84 -19.02 6.30
CA ALA A 410 5.78 -17.99 5.26
C ALA A 410 4.91 -16.80 5.67
N PHE A 411 5.22 -15.64 5.09
CA PHE A 411 4.51 -14.38 5.28
C PHE A 411 3.70 -14.02 4.04
N TYR A 412 2.41 -13.76 4.26
CA TYR A 412 1.48 -13.24 3.27
C TYR A 412 0.92 -11.89 3.71
N SER A 413 0.62 -11.02 2.76
CA SER A 413 -0.11 -9.77 3.03
C SER A 413 -1.33 -9.62 2.13
N THR A 414 -2.30 -8.84 2.58
CA THR A 414 -3.44 -8.43 1.77
C THR A 414 -3.95 -7.07 2.24
N ARG A 415 -4.97 -6.57 1.55
CA ARG A 415 -5.58 -5.26 1.78
C ARG A 415 -6.98 -5.35 2.39
N ARG A 416 -7.46 -6.56 2.67
CA ARG A 416 -8.79 -6.84 3.23
C ARG A 416 -8.75 -7.86 4.35
N ALA A 417 -9.43 -7.56 5.45
CA ALA A 417 -9.48 -8.41 6.63
C ALA A 417 -10.14 -9.77 6.32
N LEU A 418 -11.28 -9.75 5.63
CA LEU A 418 -12.06 -10.96 5.36
C LEU A 418 -11.30 -11.95 4.47
N ARG A 419 -10.58 -11.45 3.47
CA ARG A 419 -9.70 -12.25 2.61
C ARG A 419 -8.59 -12.93 3.41
N LEU A 420 -7.98 -12.21 4.36
CA LEU A 420 -6.94 -12.75 5.21
C LEU A 420 -7.47 -13.88 6.10
N ILE A 421 -8.63 -13.68 6.75
CA ILE A 421 -9.25 -14.69 7.61
C ILE A 421 -9.64 -15.93 6.81
N ARG A 422 -10.30 -15.76 5.66
CA ARG A 422 -10.65 -16.88 4.75
C ARG A 422 -9.43 -17.69 4.34
N GLY A 423 -8.34 -17.01 3.99
CA GLY A 423 -7.06 -17.65 3.71
C GLY A 423 -6.51 -18.41 4.91
N ALA A 424 -6.47 -17.80 6.10
CA ALA A 424 -5.96 -18.44 7.33
C ALA A 424 -6.71 -19.73 7.67
N VAL A 425 -8.04 -19.69 7.64
CA VAL A 425 -8.87 -20.86 7.99
C VAL A 425 -8.80 -21.96 6.95
N GLU A 426 -8.72 -21.62 5.66
CA GLU A 426 -8.53 -22.63 4.61
C GLU A 426 -7.15 -23.29 4.69
N ILE A 427 -6.10 -22.53 5.05
CA ILE A 427 -4.76 -23.07 5.28
C ILE A 427 -4.78 -24.08 6.44
N GLN A 428 -5.41 -23.75 7.57
CA GLN A 428 -5.51 -24.67 8.71
C GLN A 428 -6.33 -25.91 8.38
N HIS A 429 -7.48 -25.75 7.71
CA HIS A 429 -8.33 -26.86 7.28
C HIS A 429 -7.57 -27.80 6.32
N PHE A 430 -6.89 -27.24 5.32
CA PHE A 430 -6.05 -28.00 4.39
C PHE A 430 -4.92 -28.75 5.10
N TYR A 431 -4.28 -28.13 6.09
CA TYR A 431 -3.24 -28.78 6.89
C TYR A 431 -3.77 -29.98 7.67
N SER A 432 -4.95 -29.87 8.29
CA SER A 432 -5.62 -31.01 8.96
C SER A 432 -5.85 -32.19 8.00
N GLU A 433 -6.37 -31.92 6.80
CA GLU A 433 -6.59 -32.96 5.77
C GLU A 433 -5.26 -33.60 5.30
N MET A 434 -4.20 -32.81 5.15
CA MET A 434 -2.87 -33.34 4.84
C MET A 434 -2.31 -34.22 5.96
N ARG A 435 -2.51 -33.87 7.23
CA ARG A 435 -2.09 -34.72 8.35
C ARG A 435 -2.76 -36.09 8.30
N LYS A 436 -4.08 -36.12 8.04
CA LYS A 436 -4.85 -37.38 7.92
C LYS A 436 -4.35 -38.28 6.79
N THR A 437 -3.75 -37.70 5.74
CA THR A 437 -3.19 -38.43 4.60
C THR A 437 -1.70 -38.78 4.73
N GLY A 438 -1.09 -38.57 5.90
CA GLY A 438 0.27 -38.98 6.20
C GLY A 438 1.34 -37.95 5.85
N PHE A 439 1.03 -36.65 5.97
CA PHE A 439 2.00 -35.57 5.85
C PHE A 439 3.13 -35.70 6.88
N ALA A 440 4.38 -35.62 6.45
CA ALA A 440 5.53 -35.83 7.33
C ALA A 440 5.70 -34.72 8.40
N PHE A 441 5.22 -33.51 8.14
CA PHE A 441 5.33 -32.37 9.06
C PHE A 441 4.01 -32.13 9.81
N ASN A 442 3.59 -33.12 10.61
CA ASN A 442 2.26 -33.20 11.22
C ASN A 442 2.19 -32.81 12.70
N LYS A 443 3.25 -32.19 13.24
CA LYS A 443 3.38 -31.87 14.67
C LYS A 443 2.52 -30.68 15.13
N GLY A 444 2.10 -29.79 14.25
CA GLY A 444 1.30 -28.61 14.58
C GLY A 444 1.45 -27.50 13.54
N LEU A 445 0.53 -26.55 13.56
CA LEU A 445 0.53 -25.38 12.69
C LEU A 445 0.11 -24.16 13.52
N ARG A 446 0.93 -23.12 13.47
CA ARG A 446 0.69 -21.84 14.13
C ARG A 446 0.41 -20.80 13.08
N ILE A 447 -0.67 -20.06 13.23
CA ILE A 447 -1.03 -18.95 12.36
C ILE A 447 -1.23 -17.71 13.23
N ALA A 448 -0.63 -16.61 12.82
CA ALA A 448 -0.93 -15.29 13.36
C ALA A 448 -1.43 -14.38 12.25
N VAL A 449 -2.46 -13.60 12.57
CA VAL A 449 -3.00 -12.55 11.71
C VAL A 449 -3.03 -11.23 12.47
N ASN A 450 -2.65 -10.15 11.80
CA ASN A 450 -2.78 -8.81 12.36
C ASN A 450 -3.16 -7.77 11.30
N PHE A 451 -3.54 -6.61 11.80
CA PHE A 451 -3.62 -5.38 11.04
C PHE A 451 -2.61 -4.43 11.67
N GLY A 452 -1.58 -4.10 10.91
CA GLY A 452 -0.38 -3.51 11.47
C GLY A 452 0.27 -2.48 10.58
N TYR A 453 1.13 -1.71 11.22
CA TYR A 453 2.05 -0.81 10.55
C TYR A 453 3.24 -1.58 9.98
N TYR A 454 3.56 -1.35 8.71
CA TYR A 454 4.80 -1.81 8.09
C TYR A 454 5.47 -0.68 7.33
N ARG A 455 6.78 -0.74 7.20
CA ARG A 455 7.56 0.06 6.27
C ARG A 455 7.98 -0.83 5.11
N LEU A 456 7.60 -0.43 3.90
CA LEU A 456 8.04 -1.09 2.67
C LEU A 456 9.29 -0.41 2.16
N LEU A 457 10.36 -1.20 2.02
CA LEU A 457 11.57 -0.76 1.35
C LEU A 457 11.83 -1.68 0.16
N PRO A 458 11.81 -1.16 -1.08
CA PRO A 458 12.23 -1.94 -2.24
C PRO A 458 13.73 -2.20 -2.18
N MET A 459 14.11 -3.43 -2.49
CA MET A 459 15.49 -3.92 -2.52
C MET A 459 15.76 -4.60 -3.85
N ARG A 460 17.01 -4.51 -4.34
CA ARG A 460 17.47 -5.32 -5.47
C ARG A 460 17.73 -6.74 -4.98
N ALA A 461 17.12 -7.72 -5.63
CA ALA A 461 17.32 -9.13 -5.33
C ALA A 461 18.39 -9.74 -6.24
N GLY A 462 19.60 -9.88 -5.73
CA GLY A 462 20.70 -10.56 -6.44
C GLY A 462 21.22 -9.78 -7.67
N VAL A 463 21.72 -10.52 -8.66
CA VAL A 463 22.29 -9.99 -9.92
C VAL A 463 21.20 -9.68 -10.95
N SER A 464 20.01 -10.28 -10.80
CA SER A 464 18.82 -9.95 -11.57
C SER A 464 18.23 -8.61 -11.12
N ASN A 465 17.69 -7.83 -12.06
CA ASN A 465 17.03 -6.56 -11.79
C ASN A 465 15.66 -6.72 -11.08
N GLU A 466 15.39 -7.88 -10.48
CA GLU A 466 14.15 -8.18 -9.78
C GLU A 466 14.09 -7.39 -8.46
N LYS A 467 13.01 -6.62 -8.31
CA LYS A 467 12.73 -5.79 -7.13
C LYS A 467 11.95 -6.62 -6.12
N ILE A 468 12.48 -6.81 -4.91
CA ILE A 468 11.76 -7.40 -3.78
C ILE A 468 11.42 -6.30 -2.78
N ASN A 469 10.19 -6.27 -2.28
CA ASN A 469 9.82 -5.37 -1.20
C ASN A 469 10.06 -6.04 0.15
N GLU A 470 10.89 -5.41 0.98
CA GLU A 470 11.16 -5.89 2.32
C GLU A 470 10.28 -5.15 3.34
N PHE A 471 9.69 -5.90 4.27
CA PHE A 471 8.79 -5.41 5.30
C PHE A 471 9.54 -5.20 6.61
N TYR A 472 9.46 -3.98 7.13
CA TYR A 472 10.03 -3.60 8.42
C TYR A 472 8.97 -3.00 9.35
N GLY A 473 9.31 -2.88 10.64
CA GLY A 473 8.51 -2.15 11.63
C GLY A 473 7.71 -3.04 12.59
N PRO A 474 6.98 -2.42 13.53
CA PRO A 474 6.23 -3.12 14.57
C PRO A 474 5.29 -4.23 14.08
N GLY A 475 4.59 -4.06 12.94
CA GLY A 475 3.60 -5.04 12.49
C GLY A 475 4.17 -6.41 12.12
N ILE A 476 5.38 -6.47 11.53
CA ILE A 476 6.02 -7.77 11.23
C ILE A 476 6.63 -8.41 12.48
N VAL A 477 7.09 -7.58 13.43
CA VAL A 477 7.57 -8.05 14.74
C VAL A 477 6.41 -8.65 15.53
N GLU A 478 5.27 -7.96 15.59
CA GLU A 478 4.04 -8.43 16.21
C GLU A 478 3.61 -9.79 15.64
N LEU A 479 3.49 -9.93 14.32
CA LEU A 479 3.14 -11.21 13.68
C LEU A 479 4.09 -12.33 14.08
N SER A 480 5.39 -12.08 14.03
CA SER A 480 6.40 -13.08 14.39
C SER A 480 6.28 -13.52 15.85
N ARG A 481 5.97 -12.59 16.75
CA ARG A 481 5.78 -12.86 18.19
C ARG A 481 4.45 -13.59 18.47
N LEU A 482 3.35 -13.18 17.84
CA LEU A 482 2.06 -13.85 17.93
C LEU A 482 2.11 -15.29 17.41
N THR A 483 2.90 -15.54 16.36
CA THR A 483 3.06 -16.88 15.81
C THR A 483 3.82 -17.79 16.76
N THR A 484 4.89 -17.28 17.40
CA THR A 484 5.80 -18.13 18.19
C THR A 484 5.48 -18.17 19.69
N GLY A 485 4.70 -17.22 20.22
CA GLY A 485 4.38 -17.12 21.66
C GLY A 485 5.59 -16.92 22.58
N LYS A 486 6.78 -16.64 22.02
CA LYS A 486 8.06 -16.69 22.75
C LYS A 486 8.23 -15.53 23.74
N ALA A 487 7.86 -15.78 24.99
CA ALA A 487 8.42 -15.11 26.17
C ALA A 487 9.54 -15.95 26.85
N ASN A 488 9.44 -17.30 26.84
CA ASN A 488 10.19 -18.15 27.78
C ASN A 488 11.30 -19.06 27.22
N LYS A 489 11.69 -18.94 25.93
CA LYS A 489 12.85 -19.71 25.44
C LYS A 489 14.15 -19.43 26.20
N GLU A 490 14.25 -18.29 26.89
CA GLU A 490 15.46 -17.91 27.60
C GLU A 490 15.71 -18.75 28.86
N ILE A 491 14.68 -19.07 29.66
CA ILE A 491 14.87 -19.88 30.88
C ILE A 491 15.29 -21.32 30.50
N GLU A 492 14.63 -21.91 29.51
CA GLU A 492 15.00 -23.23 28.99
C GLU A 492 16.36 -23.23 28.30
N GLU A 493 16.69 -22.19 27.52
CA GLU A 493 18.02 -22.05 26.89
C GLU A 493 19.12 -21.83 27.93
N PHE A 494 18.87 -21.05 29.00
CA PHE A 494 19.80 -20.87 30.11
C PHE A 494 19.95 -22.16 30.94
N ALA A 495 18.86 -22.88 31.20
CA ALA A 495 18.91 -24.17 31.86
C ALA A 495 19.71 -25.18 31.03
N SER A 496 19.44 -25.25 29.72
CA SER A 496 20.17 -26.09 28.77
C SER A 496 21.65 -25.70 28.67
N PHE A 497 21.96 -24.40 28.66
CA PHE A 497 23.31 -23.87 28.63
C PHE A 497 24.08 -24.23 29.90
N LEU A 498 23.48 -24.08 31.08
CA LEU A 498 24.08 -24.44 32.36
C LEU A 498 24.33 -25.95 32.43
N VAL A 499 23.38 -26.78 32.02
CA VAL A 499 23.59 -28.24 31.95
C VAL A 499 24.73 -28.59 30.97
N ALA A 500 24.79 -27.95 29.81
CA ALA A 500 25.86 -28.15 28.83
C ALA A 500 27.24 -27.71 29.35
N HIS A 501 27.31 -26.75 30.28
CA HIS A 501 28.55 -26.29 30.93
C HIS A 501 28.90 -27.07 32.21
N GLY A 502 28.29 -28.23 32.41
CA GLY A 502 28.66 -29.17 33.48
C GLY A 502 27.97 -28.92 34.82
N TYR A 503 26.97 -28.04 34.86
CA TYR A 503 26.11 -27.91 36.04
C TYR A 503 25.16 -29.11 36.12
N GLU A 504 24.97 -29.63 37.34
CA GLU A 504 24.15 -30.80 37.61
C GLU A 504 22.67 -30.53 37.25
N PRO A 505 22.02 -31.34 36.39
CA PRO A 505 20.67 -31.10 35.90
C PRO A 505 19.65 -30.83 37.01
N LEU A 506 19.72 -31.61 38.10
CA LEU A 506 18.81 -31.48 39.24
C LEU A 506 18.97 -30.14 39.97
N LYS A 507 20.18 -29.57 40.01
CA LYS A 507 20.44 -28.27 40.65
C LYS A 507 20.03 -27.10 39.77
N VAL A 508 20.23 -27.22 38.45
CA VAL A 508 19.75 -26.23 37.49
C VAL A 508 18.22 -26.20 37.52
N GLN A 509 17.58 -27.36 37.55
CA GLN A 509 16.12 -27.48 37.69
C GLN A 509 15.64 -26.85 39.01
N ASN A 510 16.25 -27.19 40.15
CA ASN A 510 15.87 -26.59 41.44
C ASN A 510 16.13 -25.06 41.51
N PHE A 511 17.09 -24.53 40.74
CA PHE A 511 17.39 -23.10 40.67
C PHE A 511 16.32 -22.33 39.91
N PHE A 512 15.82 -22.89 38.80
CA PHE A 512 14.72 -22.31 38.03
C PHE A 512 13.34 -22.70 38.55
N ALA A 513 13.23 -23.72 39.41
CA ALA A 513 11.96 -24.20 39.96
C ALA A 513 11.04 -23.07 40.49
N PRO A 514 11.51 -22.05 41.26
CA PRO A 514 10.65 -20.95 41.70
C PRO A 514 10.11 -20.07 40.57
N LEU A 515 10.82 -20.00 39.44
CA LEU A 515 10.37 -19.34 38.21
C LEU A 515 9.48 -20.27 37.38
N GLU A 516 9.61 -21.59 37.52
CA GLU A 516 8.77 -22.63 36.86
C GLU A 516 7.41 -22.84 37.56
N HIS A 517 7.25 -22.50 38.85
CA HIS A 517 6.01 -22.74 39.62
C HIS A 517 4.77 -21.96 39.15
N GLY A 518 4.91 -21.08 38.14
CA GLY A 518 3.77 -20.53 37.39
C GLY A 518 3.75 -20.92 35.91
N VAL A 519 4.79 -21.57 35.37
CA VAL A 519 5.09 -21.62 33.93
C VAL A 519 4.44 -22.81 33.21
N ASP A 520 4.19 -23.93 33.90
CA ASP A 520 3.71 -25.18 33.30
C ASP A 520 2.32 -25.60 33.78
N VAL A 521 1.38 -24.66 33.95
CA VAL A 521 -0.04 -25.04 33.94
C VAL A 521 -0.45 -25.17 32.47
N ILE A 522 -0.09 -26.30 31.88
CA ILE A 522 -0.63 -26.74 30.59
C ILE A 522 -2.13 -26.94 30.79
N ASP A 523 -2.94 -26.19 30.06
CA ASP A 523 -4.37 -26.43 30.05
C ASP A 523 -4.64 -27.69 29.21
N HIS A 524 -4.63 -28.84 29.88
CA HIS A 524 -4.90 -30.14 29.26
C HIS A 524 -6.28 -30.20 28.57
N THR A 525 -7.23 -29.33 28.94
CA THR A 525 -8.53 -29.25 28.28
C THR A 525 -8.42 -28.56 26.91
N GLN A 526 -7.56 -27.54 26.79
CA GLN A 526 -7.29 -26.87 25.52
C GLN A 526 -6.41 -27.74 24.61
N HIS A 527 -5.42 -28.43 25.18
CA HIS A 527 -4.52 -29.33 24.43
C HIS A 527 -5.22 -30.59 23.90
N ALA A 528 -6.46 -30.87 24.32
CA ALA A 528 -7.28 -31.93 23.74
C ALA A 528 -7.82 -31.57 22.34
N ARG A 529 -7.82 -30.28 21.97
CA ARG A 529 -8.23 -29.80 20.64
C ARG A 529 -7.12 -30.07 19.62
N GLU A 530 -7.50 -30.31 18.36
CA GLU A 530 -6.50 -30.46 17.28
C GLU A 530 -5.67 -29.18 17.10
N PHE A 531 -6.33 -28.02 17.22
CA PHE A 531 -5.73 -26.70 17.19
C PHE A 531 -6.25 -25.88 18.36
N TYR A 532 -5.37 -25.11 19.01
CA TYR A 532 -5.72 -24.32 20.19
C TYR A 532 -4.86 -23.07 20.32
N ALA A 533 -5.42 -22.04 20.94
CA ALA A 533 -4.69 -20.88 21.41
C ALA A 533 -5.26 -20.38 22.74
N TYR A 534 -4.40 -20.05 23.70
CA TYR A 534 -4.82 -19.49 24.98
C TYR A 534 -3.70 -18.67 25.61
N VAL A 535 -4.09 -17.82 26.58
CA VAL A 535 -3.16 -17.10 27.43
C VAL A 535 -3.04 -17.85 28.75
N ASN A 536 -1.82 -18.23 29.13
CA ASN A 536 -1.60 -18.93 30.39
C ASN A 536 -1.67 -17.96 31.59
N VAL A 537 -1.57 -18.51 32.80
CA VAL A 537 -1.69 -17.75 34.06
C VAL A 537 -0.64 -16.62 34.20
N ASN A 538 0.48 -16.72 33.49
CA ASN A 538 1.55 -15.72 33.49
C ASN A 538 1.38 -14.64 32.41
N GLY A 539 0.29 -14.67 31.63
CA GLY A 539 0.10 -13.74 30.50
C GLY A 539 0.90 -14.12 29.25
N HIS A 540 1.37 -15.37 29.14
CA HIS A 540 2.07 -15.86 27.95
C HIS A 540 1.09 -16.49 26.96
N LEU A 541 1.31 -16.20 25.68
CA LEU A 541 0.55 -16.79 24.58
C LEU A 541 1.06 -18.19 24.26
N VAL A 542 0.16 -19.18 24.31
CA VAL A 542 0.36 -20.50 23.72
C VAL A 542 -0.44 -20.55 22.43
N ASN A 543 0.24 -20.75 21.28
CA ASN A 543 -0.38 -20.77 19.96
C ASN A 543 -0.02 -22.05 19.20
N GLU A 544 -1.01 -22.90 18.95
CA GLU A 544 -1.01 -24.03 17.99
C GLU A 544 -2.32 -23.97 17.16
N GLY A 545 -2.74 -22.75 16.79
CA GLY A 545 -4.00 -22.47 16.10
C GLY A 545 -3.93 -21.19 15.29
N ILE A 546 -5.00 -20.41 15.25
CA ILE A 546 -5.03 -19.08 14.62
C ILE A 546 -5.23 -18.02 15.72
N VAL A 547 -4.33 -17.06 15.80
CA VAL A 547 -4.41 -15.92 16.73
C VAL A 547 -4.51 -14.62 15.95
N ALA A 548 -5.48 -13.78 16.31
CA ALA A 548 -5.68 -12.46 15.75
C ALA A 548 -5.39 -11.36 16.78
N SER A 549 -4.70 -10.30 16.37
CA SER A 549 -4.57 -9.10 17.19
C SER A 549 -5.87 -8.29 17.23
N MET A 550 -6.09 -7.53 18.30
CA MET A 550 -7.29 -6.70 18.42
C MET A 550 -7.51 -5.70 17.26
N PRO A 551 -6.47 -4.99 16.74
CA PRO A 551 -6.62 -4.16 15.54
C PRO A 551 -7.15 -4.93 14.33
N MET A 552 -6.76 -6.20 14.15
CA MET A 552 -7.30 -7.05 13.09
C MET A 552 -8.78 -7.35 13.29
N LEU A 553 -9.19 -7.67 14.53
CA LEU A 553 -10.59 -7.95 14.85
C LEU A 553 -11.48 -6.72 14.67
N GLN A 554 -10.96 -5.52 14.94
CA GLN A 554 -11.66 -4.25 14.69
C GLN A 554 -11.92 -4.02 13.20
N GLU A 555 -10.89 -4.14 12.37
CA GLU A 555 -11.06 -3.99 10.91
C GLU A 555 -11.96 -5.09 10.32
N LEU A 556 -11.82 -6.33 10.79
CA LEU A 556 -12.74 -7.41 10.42
C LEU A 556 -14.19 -7.05 10.78
N SER A 557 -14.43 -6.51 11.98
CA SER A 557 -15.76 -6.10 12.42
C SER A 557 -16.35 -5.00 11.54
N ASN A 558 -15.55 -4.01 11.14
CA ASN A 558 -15.98 -2.93 10.24
C ASN A 558 -16.31 -3.46 8.84
N GLU A 559 -15.45 -4.35 8.32
CA GLU A 559 -15.60 -4.96 7.01
C GLU A 559 -16.84 -5.85 6.93
N LEU A 560 -17.10 -6.68 7.95
CA LEU A 560 -18.30 -7.52 8.04
C LEU A 560 -19.59 -6.66 8.05
N GLY A 561 -19.58 -5.56 8.81
CA GLY A 561 -20.72 -4.62 8.84
C GLY A 561 -20.96 -3.94 7.50
N THR A 562 -19.88 -3.55 6.81
CA THR A 562 -19.96 -2.90 5.48
C THR A 562 -20.47 -3.85 4.40
N GLU A 563 -20.09 -5.13 4.47
CA GLU A 563 -20.57 -6.16 3.55
C GLU A 563 -21.95 -6.74 3.91
N GLY A 564 -22.54 -6.33 5.04
CA GLY A 564 -23.82 -6.88 5.50
C GLY A 564 -23.76 -8.36 5.87
N GLN A 565 -22.61 -8.84 6.33
CA GLN A 565 -22.44 -10.23 6.76
C GLN A 565 -23.21 -10.49 8.05
N ARG A 566 -23.93 -11.61 8.11
CA ARG A 566 -24.71 -11.99 9.30
C ARG A 566 -23.79 -12.63 10.36
N LEU A 567 -23.93 -12.16 11.60
CA LEU A 567 -23.21 -12.71 12.75
C LEU A 567 -24.03 -13.82 13.43
N PHE A 568 -23.33 -14.80 13.96
CA PHE A 568 -23.87 -15.95 14.67
C PHE A 568 -23.18 -16.13 16.01
N GLN A 569 -23.95 -16.43 17.04
CA GLN A 569 -23.48 -16.95 18.30
C GLN A 569 -23.32 -18.46 18.15
N LEU A 570 -22.11 -18.96 18.36
CA LEU A 570 -21.72 -20.35 18.14
C LEU A 570 -21.37 -20.99 19.48
N ARG A 571 -22.04 -22.09 19.82
CA ARG A 571 -21.77 -22.84 21.04
C ARG A 571 -20.92 -24.06 20.75
N SER A 572 -19.74 -24.10 21.34
CA SER A 572 -18.78 -25.20 21.23
C SER A 572 -18.48 -25.81 22.60
N PRO A 573 -18.05 -27.08 22.70
CA PRO A 573 -17.60 -27.67 23.96
C PRO A 573 -16.49 -26.88 24.68
N TRP A 574 -15.72 -26.08 23.94
CA TRP A 574 -14.57 -25.32 24.47
C TRP A 574 -14.89 -23.86 24.79
N GLY A 575 -16.11 -23.40 24.49
CA GLY A 575 -16.56 -22.05 24.80
C GLY A 575 -17.64 -21.52 23.85
N MET A 576 -18.05 -20.28 24.12
CA MET A 576 -18.88 -19.48 23.24
C MET A 576 -18.00 -18.69 22.26
N TYR A 577 -18.39 -18.67 21.00
CA TYR A 577 -17.74 -17.92 19.94
C TYR A 577 -18.77 -17.04 19.24
N PHE A 578 -18.30 -15.94 18.64
CA PHE A 578 -19.08 -15.17 17.68
C PHE A 578 -18.43 -15.31 16.31
N GLY A 579 -19.24 -15.57 15.30
CA GLY A 579 -18.72 -15.93 13.99
C GLY A 579 -19.63 -15.55 12.83
N PHE A 580 -19.18 -15.88 11.64
CA PHE A 580 -19.87 -15.63 10.38
C PHE A 580 -19.61 -16.79 9.41
N ASP A 581 -20.39 -16.86 8.33
CA ASP A 581 -20.17 -17.82 7.24
C ASP A 581 -18.95 -17.37 6.39
N PRO A 582 -17.84 -18.13 6.37
CA PRO A 582 -16.66 -17.75 5.61
C PRO A 582 -16.84 -17.86 4.10
N ALA A 583 -17.89 -18.53 3.59
CA ALA A 583 -18.04 -18.91 2.19
C ALA A 583 -16.81 -19.66 1.65
N VAL A 584 -16.24 -20.55 2.47
CA VAL A 584 -15.11 -21.42 2.14
C VAL A 584 -15.60 -22.86 2.08
N GLU A 585 -15.26 -23.57 1.02
CA GLU A 585 -15.68 -24.97 0.83
C GLU A 585 -15.19 -25.84 1.99
N GLY A 586 -16.10 -26.63 2.58
CA GLY A 586 -15.80 -27.52 3.70
C GLY A 586 -15.93 -26.88 5.09
N LEU A 587 -16.21 -25.58 5.18
CA LEU A 587 -16.42 -24.86 6.45
C LEU A 587 -17.84 -24.27 6.51
N GLU A 588 -18.48 -24.37 7.68
CA GLU A 588 -19.80 -23.78 7.93
C GLU A 588 -19.69 -22.41 8.59
N TYR A 589 -18.80 -22.29 9.59
CA TYR A 589 -18.60 -21.05 10.33
C TYR A 589 -17.13 -20.78 10.61
N VAL A 590 -16.79 -19.51 10.81
CA VAL A 590 -15.55 -19.10 11.47
C VAL A 590 -15.92 -18.40 12.76
N GLY A 591 -15.55 -18.99 13.90
CA GLY A 591 -15.75 -18.40 15.22
C GLY A 591 -14.54 -17.62 15.70
N VAL A 592 -14.80 -16.55 16.43
CA VAL A 592 -13.82 -15.69 17.08
C VAL A 592 -14.17 -15.58 18.55
N ARG A 593 -13.13 -15.53 19.39
CA ARG A 593 -13.23 -15.35 20.84
C ARG A 593 -12.02 -14.59 21.35
N LEU A 594 -12.20 -13.67 22.30
CA LEU A 594 -11.07 -13.05 23.01
C LEU A 594 -10.45 -14.04 24.00
N ILE A 595 -9.12 -14.08 24.04
CA ILE A 595 -8.36 -14.96 24.95
C ILE A 595 -7.56 -14.18 25.99
N GLY A 596 -7.40 -12.85 25.83
CA GLY A 596 -6.89 -11.95 26.85
C GLY A 596 -5.71 -11.09 26.39
N MET A 597 -5.03 -10.49 27.37
CA MET A 597 -3.84 -9.65 27.16
C MET A 597 -2.58 -10.52 27.18
N VAL A 598 -1.70 -10.31 26.19
CA VAL A 598 -0.41 -11.00 26.10
C VAL A 598 0.74 -10.02 26.23
N SER A 599 1.77 -10.41 26.99
CA SER A 599 3.02 -9.66 27.05
C SER A 599 4.02 -10.28 26.06
N LEU A 600 4.34 -9.55 24.99
CA LEU A 600 5.24 -10.02 23.93
C LEU A 600 6.54 -9.24 23.96
N LYS A 601 7.67 -9.94 23.80
CA LYS A 601 9.01 -9.33 23.86
C LYS A 601 9.15 -8.17 22.86
N GLY A 602 9.41 -6.97 23.41
CA GLY A 602 9.65 -5.75 22.64
C GLY A 602 8.39 -5.05 22.14
N LEU A 603 7.21 -5.41 22.67
CA LEU A 603 5.93 -4.80 22.38
C LEU A 603 5.21 -4.48 23.69
N ASP A 604 4.26 -3.54 23.63
CA ASP A 604 3.33 -3.32 24.73
C ASP A 604 2.40 -4.52 24.91
N ASN A 605 1.66 -4.59 26.01
CA ASN A 605 0.67 -5.64 26.20
C ASN A 605 -0.43 -5.52 25.13
N ILE A 606 -0.70 -6.61 24.41
CA ILE A 606 -1.63 -6.63 23.28
C ILE A 606 -2.82 -7.53 23.62
N GLU A 607 -4.03 -7.05 23.36
CA GLU A 607 -5.26 -7.86 23.41
C GLU A 607 -5.32 -8.76 22.17
N VAL A 608 -5.58 -10.05 22.38
CA VAL A 608 -5.63 -11.05 21.31
C VAL A 608 -6.88 -11.92 21.40
N GLY A 609 -7.31 -12.42 20.24
CA GLY A 609 -8.37 -13.41 20.11
C GLY A 609 -7.92 -14.67 19.39
N GLU A 610 -8.55 -15.79 19.70
CA GLU A 610 -8.44 -17.01 18.91
C GLU A 610 -9.48 -17.00 17.78
N VAL A 611 -9.10 -17.56 16.64
CA VAL A 611 -9.98 -17.78 15.47
C VAL A 611 -10.05 -19.28 15.21
N VAL A 612 -11.26 -19.80 15.04
CA VAL A 612 -11.53 -21.24 14.93
C VAL A 612 -12.46 -21.50 13.73
N PRO A 613 -12.02 -22.29 12.74
CA PRO A 613 -12.92 -22.81 11.71
C PRO A 613 -13.77 -23.96 12.26
N PHE A 614 -15.06 -23.94 11.93
CA PHE A 614 -16.00 -25.03 12.24
C PHE A 614 -16.49 -25.70 10.97
N ILE A 615 -16.42 -27.02 10.94
CA ILE A 615 -16.97 -27.83 9.84
C ILE A 615 -18.49 -28.00 10.00
N PRO A 616 -19.21 -28.37 8.93
CA PRO A 616 -20.65 -28.58 9.00
C PRO A 616 -21.09 -29.52 10.12
N GLY A 617 -21.98 -29.02 11.00
CA GLY A 617 -22.55 -29.78 12.11
C GLY A 617 -21.68 -29.89 13.36
N GLU A 618 -20.54 -29.21 13.43
CA GLU A 618 -19.69 -29.17 14.62
C GLU A 618 -20.25 -28.26 15.74
N VAL A 619 -20.92 -27.17 15.35
CA VAL A 619 -21.52 -26.19 16.26
C VAL A 619 -22.92 -25.80 15.78
N GLU A 620 -23.80 -25.46 16.73
CA GLU A 620 -25.10 -24.85 16.42
C GLU A 620 -24.97 -23.33 16.46
N GLY A 621 -25.28 -22.68 15.33
CA GLY A 621 -25.24 -21.22 15.19
C GLY A 621 -26.61 -20.59 15.39
N THR A 622 -26.73 -19.71 16.38
CA THR A 622 -27.91 -18.85 16.55
C THR A 622 -27.61 -17.48 15.99
N ALA A 623 -28.43 -17.00 15.06
CA ALA A 623 -28.23 -15.68 14.49
C ALA A 623 -28.34 -14.59 15.56
N VAL A 624 -27.43 -13.61 15.49
CA VAL A 624 -27.47 -12.44 16.37
C VAL A 624 -28.36 -11.39 15.73
N ASP A 625 -29.45 -11.03 16.41
CA ASP A 625 -30.44 -10.06 15.92
C ASP A 625 -30.13 -8.60 16.34
N THR A 626 -29.04 -8.38 17.10
CA THR A 626 -28.62 -7.04 17.53
C THR A 626 -27.81 -6.31 16.44
N ALA A 627 -27.87 -4.98 16.44
CA ALA A 627 -27.02 -4.13 15.58
C ALA A 627 -25.57 -4.02 16.09
N ASP A 628 -25.18 -4.88 17.03
CA ASP A 628 -23.88 -4.83 17.67
C ASP A 628 -22.79 -5.32 16.73
N SER A 629 -21.64 -4.66 16.78
CA SER A 629 -20.46 -5.07 16.01
C SER A 629 -19.85 -6.35 16.59
N LEU A 630 -19.09 -7.09 15.77
CA LEU A 630 -18.40 -8.32 16.23
C LEU A 630 -17.55 -8.04 17.47
N VAL A 631 -16.79 -6.95 17.49
CA VAL A 631 -15.95 -6.56 18.62
C VAL A 631 -16.76 -6.30 19.89
N MET A 632 -17.94 -5.68 19.79
CA MET A 632 -18.82 -5.44 20.94
C MET A 632 -19.28 -6.76 21.56
N LEU A 633 -19.73 -7.70 20.72
CA LEU A 633 -20.18 -9.02 21.16
C LEU A 633 -19.03 -9.80 21.84
N LEU A 634 -17.83 -9.73 21.26
CA LEU A 634 -16.64 -10.38 21.82
C LEU A 634 -16.27 -9.83 23.21
N ARG A 635 -16.33 -8.51 23.41
CA ARG A 635 -16.03 -7.88 24.72
C ARG A 635 -17.07 -8.21 25.77
N GLN A 636 -18.35 -8.13 25.42
CA GLN A 636 -19.44 -8.50 26.33
C GLN A 636 -19.27 -9.93 26.84
N GLU A 637 -18.93 -10.85 25.94
CA GLU A 637 -18.72 -12.27 26.27
C GLU A 637 -17.49 -12.48 27.15
N PHE A 638 -16.37 -11.83 26.83
CA PHE A 638 -15.15 -11.91 27.61
C PHE A 638 -15.36 -11.43 29.06
N HIS A 639 -16.07 -10.32 29.25
CA HIS A 639 -16.41 -9.80 30.58
C HIS A 639 -17.41 -10.68 31.34
N GLN A 640 -18.37 -11.32 30.66
CA GLN A 640 -19.32 -12.25 31.29
C GLN A 640 -18.65 -13.54 31.78
N ARG A 641 -17.61 -14.03 31.07
CA ARG A 641 -16.80 -15.16 31.54
C ARG A 641 -16.06 -14.88 32.84
N ASP A 642 -15.50 -13.68 32.97
CA ASP A 642 -14.77 -13.28 34.18
C ASP A 642 -15.69 -13.12 35.40
N GLN A 643 -16.97 -12.78 35.19
CA GLN A 643 -17.97 -12.63 36.25
C GLN A 643 -18.56 -13.96 36.74
N SER A 644 -18.56 -15.01 35.92
CA SER A 644 -19.32 -16.23 36.18
C SER A 644 -18.60 -17.31 36.99
N GLY A 645 -17.30 -17.18 37.30
CA GLY A 645 -16.57 -18.10 38.19
C GLY A 645 -16.74 -19.59 37.87
N ALA A 646 -17.10 -19.93 36.62
CA ALA A 646 -17.60 -21.26 36.25
C ALA A 646 -16.49 -22.23 35.83
N TYR A 647 -15.28 -22.01 36.34
CA TYR A 647 -14.28 -23.05 36.52
C TYR A 647 -13.90 -23.02 38.01
N GLN A 648 -14.31 -24.04 38.76
CA GLN A 648 -13.63 -24.38 40.01
C GLN A 648 -12.38 -25.17 39.63
N PRO A 649 -11.16 -24.58 39.60
CA PRO A 649 -9.99 -25.39 39.89
C PRO A 649 -10.13 -25.83 41.35
N SER A 650 -9.90 -27.11 41.58
CA SER A 650 -9.86 -27.69 42.92
C SER A 650 -9.04 -26.80 43.86
N THR A 651 -9.71 -26.38 44.94
CA THR A 651 -9.21 -25.76 46.17
C THR A 651 -7.68 -25.71 46.33
N GLU A 652 -7.14 -24.49 46.30
CA GLU A 652 -6.16 -23.90 47.25
C GLU A 652 -5.28 -22.87 46.53
N THR A 653 -5.75 -21.62 46.40
CA THR A 653 -4.92 -20.41 46.54
C THR A 653 -5.83 -19.18 46.57
N THR A 654 -5.73 -18.40 47.64
CA THR A 654 -6.34 -17.06 47.75
C THR A 654 -5.75 -16.12 46.70
N HIS A 655 -6.60 -15.59 45.82
CA HIS A 655 -6.23 -14.55 44.85
C HIS A 655 -6.87 -13.23 45.24
N GLU A 656 -6.06 -12.24 45.64
CA GLU A 656 -6.39 -10.83 45.42
C GLU A 656 -5.89 -10.45 44.03
N LYS A 657 -6.82 -10.13 43.12
CA LYS A 657 -6.53 -9.67 41.76
C LYS A 657 -6.84 -8.17 41.72
N LEU A 658 -5.84 -7.35 41.45
CA LEU A 658 -6.00 -5.90 41.27
C LEU A 658 -6.72 -5.62 39.95
N ILE A 659 -7.96 -5.15 40.03
CA ILE A 659 -8.68 -4.54 38.91
C ILE A 659 -8.24 -3.06 38.87
N PRO A 660 -7.76 -2.53 37.73
CA PRO A 660 -7.43 -1.12 37.63
C PRO A 660 -8.73 -0.29 37.78
N SER A 661 -8.79 0.57 38.80
CA SER A 661 -9.91 1.49 39.00
C SER A 661 -9.96 2.52 37.86
N GLU A 662 -11.12 2.65 37.23
CA GLU A 662 -11.37 3.65 36.20
C GLU A 662 -11.84 4.95 36.86
N ILE A 663 -11.51 6.12 36.29
CA ILE A 663 -11.98 7.39 36.86
C ILE A 663 -13.30 7.77 36.23
N VAL A 664 -14.33 8.02 37.04
CA VAL A 664 -15.62 8.53 36.59
C VAL A 664 -15.77 10.01 36.90
N VAL A 665 -16.42 10.75 36.01
CA VAL A 665 -16.77 12.17 36.14
C VAL A 665 -18.28 12.32 35.97
N CYS A 666 -19.01 12.69 37.01
CA CYS A 666 -20.45 12.94 36.96
C CYS A 666 -20.71 14.45 37.01
N ILE A 667 -21.38 14.97 35.98
CA ILE A 667 -21.63 16.40 35.79
C ILE A 667 -23.12 16.67 35.87
N ARG A 668 -23.54 17.58 36.75
CA ARG A 668 -24.93 18.02 36.78
C ARG A 668 -25.19 19.07 35.69
N PRO A 669 -26.12 18.84 34.73
CA PRO A 669 -26.56 19.84 33.78
C PRO A 669 -27.39 20.91 34.50
N ASP A 670 -26.99 22.16 34.30
CA ASP A 670 -27.53 23.45 34.76
C ASP A 670 -28.62 23.46 35.84
N ALA A 671 -28.24 23.80 37.07
CA ALA A 671 -29.16 24.26 38.11
C ALA A 671 -29.63 25.68 37.77
N THR A 672 -30.92 25.84 37.47
CA THR A 672 -31.59 27.14 37.48
C THR A 672 -31.38 27.83 38.84
N ALA A 673 -30.79 29.02 38.79
CA ALA A 673 -30.68 30.02 39.86
C ALA A 673 -29.98 29.57 41.17
N GLY A 674 -28.67 29.87 41.28
CA GLY A 674 -28.03 30.21 42.56
C GLY A 674 -26.89 29.31 43.05
N ASN A 675 -26.79 28.06 42.61
CA ASN A 675 -25.70 27.15 42.97
C ASN A 675 -25.02 26.65 41.69
N GLY A 676 -23.87 27.22 41.32
CA GLY A 676 -23.09 26.80 40.15
C GLY A 676 -22.92 25.27 40.18
N GLY A 677 -23.27 24.60 39.07
CA GLY A 677 -23.46 23.15 38.99
C GLY A 677 -22.35 22.31 39.63
N GLU A 678 -22.65 21.09 40.06
CA GLU A 678 -21.73 20.23 40.79
C GLU A 678 -21.08 19.20 39.83
N VAL A 679 -19.79 18.96 40.01
CA VAL A 679 -19.04 17.88 39.36
C VAL A 679 -18.47 16.95 40.42
N LEU A 680 -18.77 15.67 40.30
CA LEU A 680 -18.17 14.59 41.09
C LEU A 680 -17.12 13.89 40.24
N ILE A 681 -15.90 13.71 40.75
CA ILE A 681 -14.87 12.88 40.12
C ILE A 681 -14.35 11.87 41.13
N GLY A 682 -14.15 10.62 40.73
CA GLY A 682 -13.66 9.59 41.65
C GLY A 682 -13.26 8.29 40.95
N GLU A 683 -12.67 7.38 41.71
CA GLU A 683 -12.29 6.04 41.25
C GLU A 683 -13.50 5.12 41.29
N TRP A 684 -14.04 4.80 40.14
CA TRP A 684 -15.16 3.88 40.04
C TRP A 684 -14.69 2.44 40.08
N ASP A 685 -15.28 1.69 41.01
CA ASP A 685 -15.21 0.25 41.08
C ASP A 685 -16.44 -0.34 40.37
N PRO A 686 -16.29 -0.89 39.15
CA PRO A 686 -17.41 -1.43 38.39
C PRO A 686 -18.04 -2.67 39.03
N LEU A 687 -17.38 -3.31 40.02
CA LEU A 687 -17.94 -4.48 40.72
C LEU A 687 -18.95 -4.11 41.79
N SER A 688 -18.67 -3.08 42.60
CA SER A 688 -19.59 -2.64 43.66
C SER A 688 -20.46 -1.45 43.25
N ASP A 689 -20.21 -0.89 42.06
CA ASP A 689 -20.75 0.38 41.58
C ASP A 689 -20.42 1.57 42.49
N ASP A 690 -19.39 1.43 43.33
CA ASP A 690 -18.95 2.50 44.23
C ASP A 690 -17.91 3.39 43.55
N VAL A 691 -18.08 4.69 43.72
CA VAL A 691 -17.07 5.70 43.45
C VAL A 691 -16.28 5.93 44.72
N ARG A 692 -15.06 5.40 44.76
CA ARG A 692 -14.07 5.54 45.83
C ARG A 692 -13.31 6.86 45.68
N ASN A 693 -12.87 7.42 46.81
CA ASN A 693 -12.20 8.73 46.90
C ASN A 693 -12.89 9.87 46.13
N PRO A 694 -14.22 10.03 46.22
CA PRO A 694 -14.93 11.01 45.41
C PRO A 694 -14.59 12.44 45.83
N VAL A 695 -14.26 13.28 44.86
CA VAL A 695 -14.02 14.72 45.03
C VAL A 695 -15.17 15.49 44.38
N ARG A 696 -15.83 16.35 45.16
CA ARG A 696 -16.93 17.21 44.70
C ARG A 696 -16.43 18.63 44.49
N LEU A 697 -16.61 19.15 43.30
CA LEU A 697 -16.16 20.49 42.93
C LEU A 697 -17.30 21.29 42.28
N PRO A 698 -17.39 22.60 42.53
CA PRO A 698 -18.19 23.47 41.69
C PRO A 698 -17.70 23.39 40.23
N ARG A 699 -18.61 23.37 39.25
CA ARG A 699 -18.33 23.18 37.82
C ARG A 699 -17.35 24.24 37.28
N ALA A 700 -17.45 25.48 37.75
CA ALA A 700 -16.52 26.55 37.38
C ALA A 700 -15.09 26.29 37.90
N ASP A 701 -14.97 25.76 39.12
CA ASP A 701 -13.68 25.40 39.70
C ASP A 701 -13.11 24.15 39.02
N PHE A 702 -13.94 23.18 38.66
CA PHE A 702 -13.55 22.03 37.84
C PHE A 702 -12.99 22.49 36.48
N GLN A 703 -13.73 23.32 35.73
CA GLN A 703 -13.26 23.85 34.45
C GLN A 703 -11.94 24.64 34.59
N ARG A 704 -11.78 25.43 35.66
CA ARG A 704 -10.56 26.20 35.92
C ARG A 704 -9.37 25.32 36.33
N LEU A 705 -9.56 24.37 37.25
CA LEU A 705 -8.51 23.48 37.76
C LEU A 705 -7.98 22.55 36.68
N PHE A 706 -8.87 22.07 35.81
CA PHE A 706 -8.53 21.12 34.74
C PHE A 706 -8.30 21.80 33.37
N SER A 707 -8.27 23.15 33.33
CA SER A 707 -8.04 23.96 32.12
C SER A 707 -8.99 23.63 30.95
N LEU A 708 -10.24 23.30 31.24
CA LEU A 708 -11.27 22.93 30.26
C LEU A 708 -12.01 24.19 29.78
N SER A 709 -12.06 24.41 28.46
CA SER A 709 -12.83 25.50 27.83
C SER A 709 -14.12 24.99 27.18
N GLY A 710 -15.23 25.71 27.39
CA GLY A 710 -16.54 25.34 26.85
C GLY A 710 -17.31 24.30 27.69
N ASP A 711 -18.32 23.66 27.08
CA ASP A 711 -19.19 22.71 27.76
C ASP A 711 -18.48 21.41 28.12
N LEU A 712 -18.80 20.84 29.29
CA LEU A 712 -18.23 19.57 29.73
C LEU A 712 -18.96 18.42 29.05
N ASN A 713 -18.38 17.91 27.97
CA ASN A 713 -18.87 16.77 27.19
C ASN A 713 -17.75 15.74 26.98
N ALA A 714 -18.09 14.59 26.38
CA ALA A 714 -17.14 13.50 26.16
C ALA A 714 -15.92 13.92 25.32
N GLU A 715 -16.10 14.78 24.32
CA GLU A 715 -15.04 15.25 23.41
C GLU A 715 -14.01 16.14 24.14
N ASN A 716 -14.48 17.08 24.97
CA ASN A 716 -13.62 17.97 25.74
C ASN A 716 -12.87 17.24 26.87
N LEU A 717 -13.53 16.26 27.50
CA LEU A 717 -12.90 15.39 28.51
C LEU A 717 -11.90 14.42 27.87
N SER A 718 -12.16 13.92 26.66
CA SER A 718 -11.23 13.06 25.90
C SER A 718 -9.94 13.80 25.55
N THR A 719 -10.07 15.02 25.03
CA THR A 719 -8.93 15.86 24.64
C THR A 719 -7.97 16.14 25.81
N ASN A 720 -8.51 16.24 27.03
CA ASN A 720 -7.77 16.59 28.25
C ASN A 720 -7.63 15.45 29.28
N LYS A 721 -7.96 14.21 28.90
CA LYS A 721 -8.06 13.04 29.80
C LYS A 721 -6.85 12.84 30.71
N LYS A 722 -5.63 12.98 30.18
CA LYS A 722 -4.39 12.79 30.95
C LYS A 722 -4.23 13.86 32.05
N SER A 723 -4.52 15.12 31.72
CA SER A 723 -4.47 16.25 32.67
C SER A 723 -5.51 16.12 33.78
N VAL A 724 -6.73 15.67 33.42
CA VAL A 724 -7.81 15.41 34.39
C VAL A 724 -7.43 14.30 35.35
N ARG A 725 -6.87 13.19 34.84
CA ARG A 725 -6.42 12.05 35.65
C ARG A 725 -5.29 12.42 36.61
N GLU A 726 -4.24 13.08 36.13
CA GLU A 726 -3.09 13.47 36.98
C GLU A 726 -3.48 14.48 38.07
N THR A 727 -4.32 15.45 37.74
CA THR A 727 -4.75 16.48 38.69
C THR A 727 -5.73 15.91 39.72
N TYR A 728 -6.61 14.98 39.32
CA TYR A 728 -7.48 14.25 40.25
C TYR A 728 -6.67 13.45 41.27
N LEU A 729 -5.67 12.67 40.82
CA LEU A 729 -4.85 11.85 41.72
C LEU A 729 -4.14 12.70 42.79
N ARG A 730 -3.69 13.92 42.44
CA ARG A 730 -3.11 14.87 43.41
C ARG A 730 -4.13 15.45 44.39
N LEU A 731 -5.40 15.55 44.00
CA LEU A 731 -6.48 16.05 44.86
C LEU A 731 -7.02 14.96 45.79
N SER A 732 -7.14 13.72 45.31
CA SER A 732 -7.66 12.58 46.07
C SER A 732 -6.73 12.15 47.21
N ASP A 733 -5.41 12.32 47.06
CA ASP A 733 -4.41 11.98 48.09
C ASP A 733 -4.54 12.78 49.40
N HIS A 734 -5.31 13.88 49.39
CA HIS A 734 -5.44 14.80 50.54
C HIS A 734 -6.86 14.88 51.12
N ILE A 735 -7.82 14.13 50.57
CA ILE A 735 -9.23 14.21 50.94
C ILE A 735 -9.76 12.79 51.16
N TYR A 736 -10.02 12.42 52.42
CA TYR A 736 -10.77 11.20 52.71
C TYR A 736 -12.26 11.47 52.62
N THR A 737 -12.89 10.94 51.59
CA THR A 737 -14.35 11.00 51.37
C THR A 737 -14.90 9.58 51.31
N PRO A 738 -16.00 9.27 52.02
CA PRO A 738 -16.62 7.94 51.96
C PRO A 738 -17.10 7.64 50.53
N ALA A 739 -17.02 6.37 50.15
CA ALA A 739 -17.47 5.91 48.84
C ALA A 739 -18.96 6.19 48.64
N VAL A 740 -19.34 6.49 47.40
CA VAL A 740 -20.74 6.74 47.02
C VAL A 740 -21.12 5.89 45.81
N GLN A 741 -22.35 5.38 45.79
CA GLN A 741 -22.86 4.58 44.69
C GLN A 741 -23.11 5.42 43.44
N LEU A 742 -22.53 5.01 42.30
CA LEU A 742 -22.65 5.70 41.02
C LEU A 742 -24.09 5.67 40.48
N ALA A 743 -24.85 4.60 40.73
CA ALA A 743 -26.27 4.50 40.39
C ALA A 743 -27.08 5.73 40.84
N THR A 744 -26.79 6.27 42.04
CA THR A 744 -27.51 7.44 42.57
C THR A 744 -27.26 8.74 41.79
N PHE A 745 -26.22 8.79 40.96
CA PHE A 745 -25.92 9.93 40.10
C PHE A 745 -26.49 9.73 38.69
N ARG A 746 -26.52 8.49 38.18
CA ARG A 746 -27.21 8.16 36.92
C ARG A 746 -28.72 8.43 36.98
N GLU A 747 -29.34 8.22 38.14
CA GLU A 747 -30.78 8.48 38.37
C GLU A 747 -31.12 9.96 38.62
N LYS A 748 -30.14 10.81 38.97
CA LYS A 748 -30.37 12.20 39.41
C LYS A 748 -29.90 13.24 38.38
N ASP A 749 -30.38 13.17 37.15
CA ASP A 749 -30.06 14.12 36.07
C ASP A 749 -28.55 14.35 35.79
N TYR A 750 -27.60 13.58 36.33
CA TYR A 750 -26.17 13.79 36.02
C TYR A 750 -25.81 13.14 34.68
N ALA A 751 -24.94 13.80 33.91
CA ALA A 751 -24.19 13.18 32.84
C ALA A 751 -22.91 12.56 33.41
N ALA A 752 -22.84 11.23 33.48
CA ALA A 752 -21.68 10.49 33.96
C ALA A 752 -20.77 10.10 32.78
N PHE A 753 -19.46 10.25 32.96
CA PHE A 753 -18.45 9.93 31.95
C PHE A 753 -17.33 9.09 32.58
N VAL A 754 -16.89 8.04 31.91
CA VAL A 754 -15.73 7.23 32.35
C VAL A 754 -14.51 7.65 31.55
N LEU A 755 -13.41 7.93 32.25
CA LEU A 755 -12.12 8.29 31.70
C LEU A 755 -11.26 7.04 31.47
N GLY A 756 -11.77 6.12 30.65
CA GLY A 756 -11.05 4.96 30.09
C GLY A 756 -10.28 5.36 28.82
N ASP A 757 -9.72 4.42 28.05
CA ASP A 757 -8.95 4.70 26.81
C ASP A 757 -9.66 5.60 25.80
N VAL A 758 -10.99 5.52 25.77
CA VAL A 758 -11.88 6.53 25.20
C VAL A 758 -12.76 7.08 26.33
N VAL A 759 -13.13 8.37 26.25
CA VAL A 759 -14.07 8.94 27.23
C VAL A 759 -15.49 8.62 26.80
N GLU A 760 -16.14 7.76 27.58
CA GLU A 760 -17.48 7.26 27.28
C GLU A 760 -18.49 7.91 28.22
N LYS A 761 -19.70 8.19 27.71
CA LYS A 761 -20.82 8.64 28.53
C LYS A 761 -21.61 7.42 29.00
N LEU A 762 -21.84 7.33 30.30
CA LEU A 762 -22.62 6.28 30.96
C LEU A 762 -24.12 6.56 30.95
#